data_AF-A0A924HTH7-F1
#
_entry.id   AF-A0A924HTH7-F1
#
_cell.length_a   1.000
_cell.length_b   1.000
_cell.length_c   1.000
_cell.angle_alpha   90.00
_cell.angle_beta   90.00
_cell.angle_gamma   90.00
#
_symmetry.space_group_name_H-M   'P 1'
#
loop_
_entity.id
_entity.type
_entity.pdbx_description
1 polymer ?
#
loop_
_entity_poly.entity_id
_entity_poly.type
_entity_poly.pdbx_seq_one_letter_code
_entity_poly.pdbx_strand_id
1 'polypeptide(L)'
;MNSSNSVSSVQLQASTSASAAEPARRDGSLGPDSEARFRALIALTSDWYWEQDDQYRFVHVSDTMPSSFKYKAADFLGHTSWELPHAGVSQDQWGKLRVLLHARQSFHEFEMQRPALDGGWVWISLSGVPTSNAEGEFAGYCGLGRDITQRKMAEQHLRESQNQYQELVQWAPLGLCVHHNGRIVYVNPAAMRMWGAATATELRGTRFQSRIHPQYWQSEGARIQAIVDKGQHAPIRHSKYLRVDDRAIDVETQGMPIVYGGTPAVLISFQDISARKQTETTLRDSEDRFRILTQLSSDWYWEQDAQHRFVMLSGAVTASTGLKTPDCIGKTHWELPSLNLTPQDWERHQQVLESRREFRDLEIHWPDTAGRMHWSSVSGAPMFSATGVFRGYRGVGRDVTAQKLAAEQIHRLAFYDALTGLPNRRLLQEQLKKTLQINNRHRARGALLFIDLDNFKTLNDTLGHDVGDVLLQQVAARLSTCVREADTVARLGGDEFVVVLDDLSEDALDAASQAEAIGKKILTALNSPYRLAGREHRSSPSIGITLMGESVQSVDDLLKQADLAMYQAKAAGRNTLRFFDVAMQSEVDSRAAMESDLRDGLQGGEELELHFQPMVDVHGRIVGAEALVRWQQPERGLVMPADFIPLAETTGLILPLGKWVLSTACNQLAQWALEPLMAHLTLAVNVSARELREPDFVAQVAKALKRSGALAQRLRLELTETVLVHRVEDIIVKMDELRQLGVGFSLDDFGTGYSSLSYLKQLPLDLLKIDHSFVRDVLNDPNDAAIARTIVGLGKSLGLAVVAEGVETLAQRDFLADIGCFVYQGFLFADPMPIDDFNAFVARAGGL
;
A
#
# COMPACT_ATOMS: atom_id res chain seq x y z
N MET A 1 59.77 84.73 -62.03
CA MET A 1 59.46 83.86 -60.87
C MET A 1 57.97 83.56 -60.97
N ASN A 2 57.50 82.63 -61.81
CA ASN A 2 57.90 81.22 -62.00
C ASN A 2 57.56 80.40 -60.73
N SER A 3 56.93 79.21 -60.80
CA SER A 3 56.81 78.28 -61.95
C SER A 3 55.49 77.47 -61.81
N SER A 4 54.63 77.41 -62.83
CA SER A 4 54.53 76.35 -63.86
C SER A 4 53.94 75.02 -63.36
N ASN A 5 52.72 74.64 -63.80
CA ASN A 5 52.44 73.72 -64.92
C ASN A 5 52.16 72.27 -64.45
N SER A 6 51.33 71.45 -65.10
CA SER A 6 50.58 71.64 -66.36
C SER A 6 49.22 70.91 -66.35
N VAL A 7 48.25 71.55 -67.00
CA VAL A 7 46.96 70.97 -67.40
C VAL A 7 47.16 70.01 -68.58
N SER A 8 46.26 69.03 -68.75
CA SER A 8 45.97 68.45 -70.06
C SER A 8 44.47 68.16 -70.19
N SER A 9 43.83 68.99 -71.00
CA SER A 9 42.40 69.05 -71.27
C SER A 9 42.08 68.41 -72.63
N VAL A 10 40.92 67.75 -72.74
CA VAL A 10 40.12 67.79 -73.97
C VAL A 10 38.64 67.87 -73.60
N GLN A 11 38.05 69.06 -73.74
CA GLN A 11 36.60 69.24 -73.93
C GLN A 11 36.36 69.46 -75.43
N LEU A 12 35.35 68.81 -75.98
CA LEU A 12 34.86 69.09 -77.33
C LEU A 12 33.46 69.72 -77.21
N GLN A 13 33.41 71.04 -77.27
CA GLN A 13 32.19 71.78 -77.56
C GLN A 13 31.97 71.76 -79.08
N ALA A 14 30.77 71.38 -79.52
CA ALA A 14 30.32 71.62 -80.89
C ALA A 14 29.37 72.84 -80.88
N SER A 15 29.84 73.95 -81.43
CA SER A 15 29.07 75.20 -81.54
C SER A 15 28.19 75.20 -82.78
N THR A 16 26.94 75.62 -82.61
CA THR A 16 26.01 75.92 -83.71
C THR A 16 26.28 77.29 -84.29
N SER A 17 26.52 77.38 -85.60
CA SER A 17 26.30 78.63 -86.36
C SER A 17 26.02 78.32 -87.82
N ALA A 18 24.86 78.78 -88.30
CA ALA A 18 24.44 78.66 -89.70
C ALA A 18 24.39 80.04 -90.35
N SER A 19 24.74 80.10 -91.63
CA SER A 19 24.57 81.24 -92.56
C SER A 19 24.53 80.60 -93.96
N ALA A 20 23.42 80.58 -94.72
CA ALA A 20 22.85 81.70 -95.47
C ALA A 20 23.93 82.46 -96.28
N ALA A 21 23.88 82.65 -97.61
CA ALA A 21 22.97 82.20 -98.69
C ALA A 21 23.82 82.11 -100.01
N GLU A 22 23.36 81.98 -101.26
CA GLU A 22 22.06 82.01 -101.97
C GLU A 22 22.15 81.08 -103.24
N PRO A 23 21.17 80.97 -104.17
CA PRO A 23 21.02 79.79 -105.04
C PRO A 23 21.59 79.93 -106.48
N ALA A 24 21.97 78.80 -107.07
CA ALA A 24 22.18 78.66 -108.52
C ALA A 24 21.09 77.76 -109.14
N ARG A 25 20.17 78.36 -109.89
CA ARG A 25 19.20 77.62 -110.73
C ARG A 25 19.93 76.90 -111.88
N ARG A 26 19.61 75.63 -112.12
CA ARG A 26 19.66 74.98 -113.44
C ARG A 26 18.85 73.68 -113.44
N ASP A 27 18.39 73.31 -114.63
CA ASP A 27 17.46 72.22 -114.99
C ASP A 27 17.60 70.94 -114.15
N GLY A 28 16.52 70.26 -113.79
CA GLY A 28 15.38 69.93 -114.67
C GLY A 28 15.52 68.53 -115.30
N SER A 29 16.57 67.79 -114.96
CA SER A 29 16.64 66.33 -115.13
C SER A 29 17.64 65.72 -114.13
N LEU A 30 17.20 64.79 -113.28
CA LEU A 30 18.10 64.00 -112.43
C LEU A 30 18.94 63.07 -113.31
N GLY A 31 20.24 63.34 -113.40
CA GLY A 31 21.17 62.45 -114.10
C GLY A 31 21.44 61.15 -113.30
N PRO A 32 21.91 60.07 -113.96
CA PRO A 32 22.12 58.75 -113.33
C PRO A 32 22.98 58.77 -112.05
N ASP A 33 23.92 59.72 -111.96
CA ASP A 33 24.85 59.85 -110.84
C ASP A 33 24.18 60.32 -109.53
N SER A 34 23.03 61.01 -109.60
CA SER A 34 22.29 61.42 -108.40
C SER A 34 21.48 60.27 -107.79
N GLU A 35 20.89 59.42 -108.63
CA GLU A 35 20.12 58.25 -108.19
C GLU A 35 21.04 57.18 -107.57
N ALA A 36 22.22 56.97 -108.16
CA ALA A 36 23.24 56.07 -107.62
C ALA A 36 23.71 56.49 -106.22
N ARG A 37 23.95 57.80 -106.00
CA ARG A 37 24.35 58.33 -104.68
C ARG A 37 23.24 58.19 -103.64
N PHE A 38 21.98 58.40 -104.03
CA PHE A 38 20.83 58.24 -103.13
C PHE A 38 20.67 56.78 -102.68
N ARG A 39 20.71 55.82 -103.62
CA ARG A 39 20.69 54.38 -103.31
C ARG A 39 21.85 53.96 -102.40
N ALA A 40 23.05 54.53 -102.60
CA ALA A 40 24.21 54.26 -101.76
C ALA A 40 24.06 54.78 -100.31
N LEU A 41 23.43 55.95 -100.12
CA LEU A 41 23.15 56.49 -98.78
C LEU A 41 22.13 55.65 -98.01
N ILE A 42 21.06 55.19 -98.67
CA ILE A 42 20.08 54.28 -98.04
C ILE A 42 20.75 52.96 -97.66
N ALA A 43 21.59 52.39 -98.54
CA ALA A 43 22.31 51.13 -98.27
C ALA A 43 23.33 51.20 -97.11
N LEU A 44 23.75 52.40 -96.69
CA LEU A 44 24.59 52.62 -95.51
C LEU A 44 23.79 52.68 -94.20
N THR A 45 22.46 52.79 -94.28
CA THR A 45 21.55 52.73 -93.14
C THR A 45 20.86 51.36 -93.08
N SER A 46 20.55 50.85 -91.89
CA SER A 46 19.68 49.67 -91.73
C SER A 46 18.19 50.00 -91.88
N ASP A 47 17.89 51.10 -92.59
CA ASP A 47 16.57 51.66 -92.75
C ASP A 47 16.07 51.36 -94.17
N TRP A 48 14.77 51.11 -94.31
CA TRP A 48 14.16 51.00 -95.64
C TRP A 48 13.54 52.33 -96.05
N TYR A 49 13.58 52.59 -97.35
CA TYR A 49 13.03 53.78 -97.97
C TYR A 49 11.61 53.51 -98.45
N TRP A 50 10.76 54.54 -98.41
CA TRP A 50 9.39 54.46 -98.88
C TRP A 50 8.93 55.81 -99.45
N GLU A 51 8.00 55.75 -100.40
CA GLU A 51 7.35 56.89 -101.04
C GLU A 51 5.85 56.66 -101.09
N GLN A 52 5.09 57.74 -100.96
CA GLN A 52 3.63 57.80 -101.04
C GLN A 52 3.20 58.89 -102.02
N ASP A 53 2.04 58.70 -102.64
CA ASP A 53 1.38 59.70 -103.48
C ASP A 53 0.70 60.82 -102.67
N ASP A 54 0.02 61.73 -103.39
CA ASP A 54 -0.76 62.83 -102.83
C ASP A 54 -1.99 62.38 -102.01
N GLN A 55 -2.37 61.10 -102.12
CA GLN A 55 -3.40 60.43 -101.32
C GLN A 55 -2.82 59.60 -100.16
N TYR A 56 -1.51 59.70 -99.90
CA TYR A 56 -0.76 58.99 -98.86
C TYR A 56 -0.71 57.46 -99.05
N ARG A 57 -0.94 56.96 -100.26
CA ARG A 57 -0.81 55.53 -100.62
C ARG A 57 0.62 55.26 -101.06
N PHE A 58 1.23 54.15 -100.63
CA PHE A 58 2.61 53.86 -101.03
C PHE A 58 2.71 53.64 -102.55
N VAL A 59 3.64 54.34 -103.20
CA VAL A 59 3.97 54.19 -104.62
C VAL A 59 5.34 53.54 -104.83
N HIS A 60 6.21 53.63 -103.83
CA HIS A 60 7.47 52.91 -103.80
C HIS A 60 7.81 52.47 -102.37
N VAL A 61 8.40 51.29 -102.22
CA VAL A 61 9.05 50.82 -100.98
C VAL A 61 10.29 50.05 -101.42
N SER A 62 11.44 50.30 -100.79
CA SER A 62 12.69 49.61 -101.16
C SER A 62 12.69 48.16 -100.67
N ASP A 63 13.34 47.27 -101.43
CA ASP A 63 13.53 45.87 -101.06
C ASP A 63 14.45 45.66 -99.84
N THR A 64 15.00 46.74 -99.26
CA THR A 64 15.79 46.74 -98.02
C THR A 64 14.95 46.65 -96.74
N MET A 65 13.65 46.32 -96.84
CA MET A 65 12.81 46.08 -95.66
C MET A 65 13.36 44.93 -94.78
N PRO A 66 13.17 45.00 -93.45
CA PRO A 66 13.62 43.96 -92.54
C PRO A 66 13.00 42.61 -92.88
N SER A 67 13.82 41.56 -92.97
CA SER A 67 13.38 40.18 -93.24
C SER A 67 12.47 39.59 -92.15
N SER A 68 12.35 40.27 -91.01
CA SER A 68 11.40 39.98 -89.92
C SER A 68 9.94 40.28 -90.31
N PHE A 69 9.69 41.11 -91.33
CA PHE A 69 8.34 41.53 -91.72
C PHE A 69 7.59 40.41 -92.43
N LYS A 70 6.27 40.31 -92.17
CA LYS A 70 5.38 39.43 -92.94
C LYS A 70 5.17 39.87 -94.39
N TYR A 71 5.28 41.18 -94.64
CA TYR A 71 4.94 41.83 -95.90
C TYR A 71 6.18 42.19 -96.71
N LYS A 72 6.13 41.98 -98.02
CA LYS A 72 7.13 42.42 -99.00
C LYS A 72 6.80 43.81 -99.54
N ALA A 73 7.74 44.48 -100.19
CA ALA A 73 7.57 45.85 -100.69
C ALA A 73 6.30 46.01 -101.56
N ALA A 74 6.00 45.03 -102.40
CA ALA A 74 4.81 45.00 -103.24
C ALA A 74 3.48 45.02 -102.45
N ASP A 75 3.43 44.46 -101.23
CA ASP A 75 2.20 44.39 -100.42
C ASP A 75 1.81 45.75 -99.80
N PHE A 76 2.74 46.72 -99.78
CA PHE A 76 2.48 48.07 -99.31
C PHE A 76 1.85 48.95 -100.40
N LEU A 77 2.13 48.64 -101.67
CA LEU A 77 1.81 49.51 -102.80
C LEU A 77 0.28 49.70 -102.95
N GLY A 78 -0.14 50.94 -103.22
CA GLY A 78 -1.55 51.32 -103.31
C GLY A 78 -2.28 51.43 -101.97
N HIS A 79 -1.65 51.09 -100.84
CA HIS A 79 -2.26 51.19 -99.51
C HIS A 79 -1.70 52.36 -98.70
N THR A 80 -2.53 52.96 -97.87
CA THR A 80 -2.10 53.93 -96.84
C THR A 80 -1.58 53.20 -95.60
N SER A 81 -0.74 53.87 -94.81
CA SER A 81 -0.09 53.26 -93.64
C SER A 81 -1.06 52.69 -92.60
N TRP A 82 -2.26 53.27 -92.47
CA TRP A 82 -3.31 52.83 -91.54
C TRP A 82 -4.31 51.82 -92.13
N GLU A 83 -4.36 51.63 -93.46
CA GLU A 83 -5.12 50.52 -94.09
C GLU A 83 -4.40 49.18 -93.87
N LEU A 84 -3.05 49.20 -93.81
CA LEU A 84 -2.24 48.03 -93.51
C LEU A 84 -2.31 47.65 -92.02
N PRO A 85 -2.32 46.34 -91.66
CA PRO A 85 -2.39 45.90 -90.26
C PRO A 85 -1.28 46.47 -89.38
N HIS A 86 -1.64 46.92 -88.19
CA HIS A 86 -0.74 47.56 -87.23
C HIS A 86 -1.23 47.36 -85.80
N ALA A 87 -0.32 47.51 -84.84
CA ALA A 87 -0.60 47.59 -83.41
C ALA A 87 0.34 48.62 -82.75
N GLY A 88 0.30 48.76 -81.43
CA GLY A 88 1.20 49.67 -80.68
C GLY A 88 0.91 51.17 -80.84
N VAL A 89 -0.16 51.57 -81.53
CA VAL A 89 -0.55 52.96 -81.81
C VAL A 89 -1.98 53.22 -81.36
N SER A 90 -2.20 54.32 -80.64
CA SER A 90 -3.53 54.80 -80.26
C SER A 90 -4.19 55.66 -81.33
N GLN A 91 -5.51 55.83 -81.28
CA GLN A 91 -6.23 56.73 -82.19
C GLN A 91 -5.73 58.19 -82.12
N ASP A 92 -5.29 58.66 -80.95
CA ASP A 92 -4.70 60.00 -80.76
C ASP A 92 -3.39 60.16 -81.53
N GLN A 93 -2.50 59.16 -81.48
CA GLN A 93 -1.24 59.17 -82.25
C GLN A 93 -1.50 59.18 -83.76
N TRP A 94 -2.46 58.38 -84.26
CA TRP A 94 -2.88 58.43 -85.66
C TRP A 94 -3.50 59.78 -86.04
N GLY A 95 -4.29 60.39 -85.15
CA GLY A 95 -4.85 61.72 -85.35
C GLY A 95 -3.76 62.79 -85.52
N LYS A 96 -2.76 62.78 -84.63
CA LYS A 96 -1.59 63.69 -84.71
C LYS A 96 -0.82 63.53 -86.02
N LEU A 97 -0.55 62.31 -86.46
CA LEU A 97 0.13 62.07 -87.73
C LEU A 97 -0.69 62.59 -88.93
N ARG A 98 -2.01 62.36 -88.96
CA ARG A 98 -2.88 62.88 -90.04
C ARG A 98 -2.89 64.41 -90.12
N VAL A 99 -2.84 65.10 -88.97
CA VAL A 99 -2.72 66.57 -88.95
C VAL A 99 -1.41 67.03 -89.61
N LEU A 100 -0.27 66.37 -89.30
CA LEU A 100 1.02 66.68 -89.94
C LEU A 100 1.00 66.42 -91.45
N LEU A 101 0.42 65.29 -91.87
CA LEU A 101 0.31 64.90 -93.28
C LEU A 101 -0.59 65.87 -94.09
N HIS A 102 -1.72 66.31 -93.53
CA HIS A 102 -2.59 67.31 -94.16
C HIS A 102 -1.98 68.71 -94.16
N ALA A 103 -1.21 69.07 -93.13
CA ALA A 103 -0.44 70.32 -93.08
C ALA A 103 0.81 70.30 -93.96
N ARG A 104 1.10 69.18 -94.66
CA ARG A 104 2.30 68.96 -95.49
C ARG A 104 3.60 69.22 -94.69
N GLN A 105 3.65 68.75 -93.45
CA GLN A 105 4.82 68.85 -92.56
C GLN A 105 5.57 67.52 -92.45
N SER A 106 6.87 67.57 -92.17
CA SER A 106 7.66 66.36 -91.87
C SER A 106 7.27 65.76 -90.52
N PHE A 107 7.44 64.45 -90.39
CA PHE A 107 7.29 63.72 -89.14
C PHE A 107 8.50 62.82 -88.88
N HIS A 108 8.81 62.61 -87.61
CA HIS A 108 9.98 61.85 -87.17
C HIS A 108 9.60 60.85 -86.08
N GLU A 109 10.26 59.70 -86.09
CA GLU A 109 10.17 58.64 -85.08
C GLU A 109 8.73 58.21 -84.70
N PHE A 110 7.85 58.06 -85.69
CA PHE A 110 6.51 57.53 -85.47
C PHE A 110 6.57 56.02 -85.22
N GLU A 111 6.61 55.63 -83.94
CA GLU A 111 6.71 54.24 -83.52
C GLU A 111 5.37 53.49 -83.59
N MET A 112 5.39 52.30 -84.20
CA MET A 112 4.24 51.41 -84.31
C MET A 112 4.66 49.95 -84.47
N GLN A 113 3.72 49.01 -84.43
CA GLN A 113 3.98 47.60 -84.71
C GLN A 113 3.43 47.17 -86.07
N ARG A 114 4.14 46.27 -86.75
CA ARG A 114 3.70 45.56 -87.97
C ARG A 114 3.75 44.04 -87.75
N PRO A 115 2.91 43.24 -88.43
CA PRO A 115 2.96 41.78 -88.32
C PRO A 115 4.31 41.22 -88.77
N ALA A 116 4.87 40.34 -87.94
CA ALA A 116 6.09 39.59 -88.20
C ALA A 116 5.81 38.32 -89.02
N LEU A 117 6.82 37.83 -89.73
CA LEU A 117 6.72 36.62 -90.56
C LEU A 117 6.43 35.35 -89.74
N ASP A 118 6.85 35.32 -88.47
CA ASP A 118 6.61 34.25 -87.50
C ASP A 118 5.21 34.27 -86.85
N GLY A 119 4.38 35.27 -87.20
CA GLY A 119 3.05 35.48 -86.61
C GLY A 119 3.01 36.44 -85.41
N GLY A 120 4.17 36.95 -84.97
CA GLY A 120 4.29 37.98 -83.93
C GLY A 120 4.14 39.41 -84.45
N TRP A 121 4.74 40.36 -83.73
CA TRP A 121 4.76 41.78 -84.07
C TRP A 121 6.19 42.33 -84.04
N VAL A 122 6.62 42.98 -85.13
CA VAL A 122 7.85 43.77 -85.21
C VAL A 122 7.54 45.20 -84.81
N TRP A 123 8.34 45.79 -83.91
CA TRP A 123 8.26 47.23 -83.64
C TRP A 123 9.08 48.01 -84.67
N ILE A 124 8.49 49.07 -85.19
CA ILE A 124 9.04 49.89 -86.26
C ILE A 124 8.92 51.37 -85.94
N SER A 125 9.79 52.18 -86.51
CA SER A 125 9.79 53.64 -86.38
C SER A 125 9.83 54.27 -87.78
N LEU A 126 8.85 55.12 -88.11
CA LEU A 126 8.75 55.77 -89.42
C LEU A 126 9.05 57.28 -89.32
N SER A 127 9.77 57.81 -90.31
CA SER A 127 9.98 59.25 -90.49
C SER A 127 9.76 59.62 -91.95
N GLY A 128 9.11 60.75 -92.24
CA GLY A 128 8.79 61.16 -93.61
C GLY A 128 8.74 62.67 -93.82
N VAL A 129 9.01 63.10 -95.05
CA VAL A 129 9.02 64.49 -95.52
C VAL A 129 8.14 64.63 -96.77
N PRO A 130 7.46 65.77 -96.98
CA PRO A 130 6.63 66.00 -98.17
C PRO A 130 7.50 66.14 -99.43
N THR A 131 6.98 65.68 -100.56
CA THR A 131 7.60 65.81 -101.88
C THR A 131 6.75 66.67 -102.81
N SER A 132 7.34 67.16 -103.91
CA SER A 132 6.65 67.98 -104.91
C SER A 132 7.05 67.59 -106.33
N ASN A 133 6.13 67.74 -107.28
CA ASN A 133 6.34 67.43 -108.69
C ASN A 133 7.20 68.51 -109.38
N ALA A 134 7.51 68.29 -110.67
CA ALA A 134 8.31 69.23 -111.46
C ALA A 134 7.66 70.62 -111.65
N GLU A 135 6.36 70.75 -111.41
CA GLU A 135 5.57 71.97 -111.51
C GLU A 135 5.44 72.70 -110.15
N GLY A 136 5.96 72.11 -109.06
CA GLY A 136 5.95 72.65 -107.71
C GLY A 136 4.70 72.29 -106.88
N GLU A 137 3.81 71.43 -107.39
CA GLU A 137 2.65 70.95 -106.66
C GLU A 137 3.00 69.75 -105.76
N PHE A 138 2.21 69.54 -104.70
CA PHE A 138 2.43 68.45 -103.75
C PHE A 138 2.25 67.08 -104.41
N ALA A 139 3.30 66.26 -104.38
CA ALA A 139 3.33 64.94 -105.03
C ALA A 139 3.15 63.77 -104.04
N GLY A 140 3.17 64.05 -102.74
CA GLY A 140 3.07 63.05 -101.67
C GLY A 140 4.18 63.17 -100.64
N TYR A 141 4.69 62.03 -100.18
CA TYR A 141 5.72 61.95 -99.12
C TYR A 141 6.80 60.94 -99.47
N CYS A 142 8.04 61.16 -99.02
CA CYS A 142 9.04 60.11 -98.96
C CYS A 142 9.68 60.03 -97.57
N GLY A 143 10.26 58.89 -97.23
CA GLY A 143 10.71 58.67 -95.87
C GLY A 143 11.53 57.40 -95.65
N LEU A 144 11.94 57.23 -94.40
CA LEU A 144 12.68 56.07 -93.91
C LEU A 144 11.85 55.33 -92.85
N GLY A 145 12.10 54.03 -92.73
CA GLY A 145 11.60 53.19 -91.64
C GLY A 145 12.73 52.38 -91.03
N ARG A 146 12.65 52.11 -89.72
CA ARG A 146 13.64 51.35 -88.94
C ARG A 146 12.98 50.30 -88.05
N ASP A 147 13.55 49.09 -87.95
CA ASP A 147 13.17 48.09 -86.94
C ASP A 147 13.78 48.47 -85.58
N ILE A 148 12.96 48.54 -84.54
CA ILE A 148 13.34 48.93 -83.17
C ILE A 148 13.00 47.85 -82.13
N THR A 149 12.71 46.62 -82.57
CA THR A 149 12.20 45.51 -81.74
C THR A 149 13.15 45.14 -80.60
N GLN A 150 14.45 44.99 -80.89
CA GLN A 150 15.45 44.63 -79.87
C GLN A 150 15.52 45.66 -78.72
N ARG A 151 15.37 46.96 -79.03
CA ARG A 151 15.39 48.03 -78.02
C ARG A 151 14.23 47.88 -77.03
N LYS A 152 13.01 47.64 -77.52
CA LYS A 152 11.81 47.48 -76.68
C LYS A 152 11.89 46.22 -75.79
N MET A 153 12.42 45.12 -76.30
CA MET A 153 12.60 43.88 -75.51
C MET A 153 13.57 44.06 -74.35
N ALA A 154 14.69 44.78 -74.56
CA ALA A 154 15.67 45.06 -73.50
C ALA A 154 15.09 45.94 -72.38
N GLU A 155 14.30 46.98 -72.74
CA GLU A 155 13.60 47.85 -71.79
C GLU A 155 12.62 47.06 -70.90
N GLN A 156 11.88 46.10 -71.47
CA GLN A 156 10.93 45.28 -70.74
C GLN A 156 11.62 44.31 -69.76
N HIS A 157 12.63 43.55 -70.20
CA HIS A 157 13.33 42.60 -69.34
C HIS A 157 14.02 43.26 -68.14
N LEU A 158 14.58 44.47 -68.31
CA LEU A 158 15.17 45.23 -67.21
C LEU A 158 14.11 45.56 -66.12
N ARG A 159 12.89 45.92 -66.54
CA ARG A 159 11.79 46.26 -65.65
C ARG A 159 11.25 45.03 -64.89
N GLU A 160 11.12 43.89 -65.57
CA GLU A 160 10.70 42.62 -64.96
C GLU A 160 11.70 42.14 -63.92
N SER A 161 13.00 42.15 -64.23
CA SER A 161 14.09 41.77 -63.32
C SER A 161 14.12 42.65 -62.05
N GLN A 162 13.96 43.97 -62.20
CA GLN A 162 13.93 44.89 -61.06
C GLN A 162 12.77 44.62 -60.09
N ASN A 163 11.58 44.31 -60.60
CA ASN A 163 10.42 43.97 -59.76
C ASN A 163 10.66 42.66 -58.99
N GLN A 164 11.15 41.62 -59.67
CA GLN A 164 11.38 40.29 -59.08
C GLN A 164 12.34 40.34 -57.89
N TYR A 165 13.44 41.10 -57.98
CA TYR A 165 14.37 41.26 -56.86
C TYR A 165 13.76 42.00 -55.66
N GLN A 166 12.88 42.97 -55.89
CA GLN A 166 12.21 43.68 -54.78
C GLN A 166 11.26 42.77 -54.02
N GLU A 167 10.48 41.94 -54.71
CA GLU A 167 9.57 40.98 -54.07
C GLU A 167 10.31 39.95 -53.22
N LEU A 168 11.37 39.33 -53.75
CA LEU A 168 12.16 38.32 -53.03
C LEU A 168 12.72 38.84 -51.69
N VAL A 169 13.18 40.09 -51.65
CA VAL A 169 13.71 40.70 -50.42
C VAL A 169 12.60 41.09 -49.43
N GLN A 170 11.42 41.50 -49.94
CA GLN A 170 10.27 41.86 -49.10
C GLN A 170 9.63 40.65 -48.42
N TRP A 171 9.53 39.51 -49.12
CA TRP A 171 8.91 38.28 -48.63
C TRP A 171 9.86 37.35 -47.84
N ALA A 172 11.16 37.65 -47.80
CA ALA A 172 12.14 36.87 -47.04
C ALA A 172 11.75 36.76 -45.54
N PRO A 173 11.73 35.54 -44.96
CA PRO A 173 11.38 35.34 -43.55
C PRO A 173 12.47 35.80 -42.58
N LEU A 174 13.71 35.93 -43.06
CA LEU A 174 14.85 36.48 -42.33
C LEU A 174 14.76 38.01 -42.27
N GLY A 175 15.09 38.58 -41.12
CA GLY A 175 15.29 40.02 -40.98
C GLY A 175 16.54 40.44 -41.75
N LEU A 176 16.37 41.27 -42.78
CA LEU A 176 17.46 41.82 -43.58
C LEU A 176 17.61 43.32 -43.30
N CYS A 177 18.84 43.73 -42.99
CA CYS A 177 19.21 45.11 -42.71
C CYS A 177 20.51 45.46 -43.42
N VAL A 178 20.55 46.59 -44.14
CA VAL A 178 21.80 47.16 -44.67
C VAL A 178 22.18 48.36 -43.83
N HIS A 179 23.44 48.46 -43.43
CA HIS A 179 23.99 49.64 -42.76
C HIS A 179 25.24 50.19 -43.44
N HIS A 180 25.36 51.52 -43.50
CA HIS A 180 26.54 52.25 -43.97
C HIS A 180 27.13 53.02 -42.78
N ASN A 181 28.44 52.89 -42.52
CA ASN A 181 29.13 53.48 -41.36
C ASN A 181 28.36 53.30 -40.02
N GLY A 182 27.84 52.09 -39.81
CA GLY A 182 27.06 51.72 -38.63
C GLY A 182 25.65 52.33 -38.53
N ARG A 183 25.18 53.10 -39.53
CA ARG A 183 23.79 53.60 -39.61
C ARG A 183 22.95 52.78 -40.58
N ILE A 184 21.74 52.40 -40.17
CA ILE A 184 20.81 51.60 -40.98
C ILE A 184 20.32 52.44 -42.17
N VAL A 185 20.47 51.92 -43.39
CA VAL A 185 20.00 52.56 -44.63
C VAL A 185 18.84 51.81 -45.29
N TYR A 186 18.73 50.50 -45.07
CA TYR A 186 17.64 49.66 -45.57
C TYR A 186 17.25 48.59 -44.55
N VAL A 187 15.96 48.27 -44.49
CA VAL A 187 15.39 47.14 -43.73
C VAL A 187 14.26 46.50 -44.54
N ASN A 188 14.10 45.19 -44.45
CA ASN A 188 12.93 44.48 -45.01
C ASN A 188 11.79 44.34 -43.97
N PRO A 189 10.58 43.91 -44.36
CA PRO A 189 9.45 43.72 -43.45
C PRO A 189 9.71 42.75 -42.30
N ALA A 190 10.49 41.68 -42.51
CA ALA A 190 10.85 40.75 -41.44
C ALA A 190 11.74 41.41 -40.36
N ALA A 191 12.70 42.25 -40.75
CA ALA A 191 13.53 43.00 -39.81
C ALA A 191 12.69 44.00 -38.99
N MET A 192 11.71 44.66 -39.63
CA MET A 192 10.75 45.52 -38.92
C MET A 192 9.96 44.75 -37.86
N ARG A 193 9.38 43.58 -38.21
CA ARG A 193 8.64 42.73 -37.26
C ARG A 193 9.50 42.24 -36.10
N MET A 194 10.70 41.75 -36.38
CA MET A 194 11.63 41.25 -35.37
C MET A 194 12.04 42.37 -34.40
N TRP A 195 12.47 43.53 -34.91
CA TRP A 195 12.77 44.69 -34.05
C TRP A 195 11.54 45.42 -33.50
N GLY A 196 10.32 45.09 -33.93
CA GLY A 196 9.09 45.71 -33.42
C GLY A 196 8.86 47.15 -33.89
N ALA A 197 9.45 47.55 -35.03
CA ALA A 197 9.19 48.83 -35.66
C ALA A 197 7.90 48.78 -36.49
N ALA A 198 7.07 49.82 -36.42
CA ALA A 198 5.86 49.93 -37.25
C ALA A 198 6.19 50.35 -38.69
N THR A 199 7.24 51.14 -38.86
CA THR A 199 7.69 51.67 -40.16
C THR A 199 9.19 51.54 -40.37
N ALA A 200 9.63 51.45 -41.63
CA ALA A 200 11.07 51.39 -41.95
C ALA A 200 11.80 52.69 -41.55
N THR A 201 11.08 53.80 -41.44
CA THR A 201 11.57 55.12 -41.06
C THR A 201 11.95 55.24 -39.59
N GLU A 202 11.38 54.43 -38.69
CA GLU A 202 11.84 54.34 -37.29
C GLU A 202 13.26 53.74 -37.18
N LEU A 203 13.63 52.87 -38.12
CA LEU A 203 14.91 52.16 -38.11
C LEU A 203 15.97 52.85 -38.98
N ARG A 204 15.60 53.40 -40.13
CA ARG A 204 16.53 54.11 -41.03
C ARG A 204 17.16 55.32 -40.35
N GLY A 205 18.46 55.53 -40.57
CA GLY A 205 19.26 56.58 -39.95
C GLY A 205 19.74 56.27 -38.52
N THR A 206 19.10 55.34 -37.79
CA THR A 206 19.54 54.91 -36.45
C THR A 206 20.86 54.12 -36.51
N ARG A 207 21.59 54.04 -35.39
CA ARG A 207 22.81 53.22 -35.31
C ARG A 207 22.41 51.75 -35.16
N PHE A 208 22.94 50.87 -36.01
CA PHE A 208 22.75 49.42 -35.92
C PHE A 208 23.15 48.88 -34.54
N GLN A 209 24.25 49.38 -33.95
CA GLN A 209 24.69 49.05 -32.59
C GLN A 209 23.61 49.29 -31.51
N SER A 210 22.71 50.27 -31.70
CA SER A 210 21.60 50.53 -30.76
C SER A 210 20.55 49.42 -30.73
N ARG A 211 20.54 48.54 -31.74
CA ARG A 211 19.66 47.38 -31.85
C ARG A 211 20.34 46.09 -31.39
N ILE A 212 21.56 46.18 -30.86
CA ILE A 212 22.32 45.07 -30.27
C ILE A 212 22.31 45.25 -28.75
N HIS A 213 22.03 44.19 -27.99
CA HIS A 213 22.04 44.23 -26.53
C HIS A 213 23.46 44.54 -26.00
N PRO A 214 23.63 45.39 -24.97
CA PRO A 214 24.93 45.89 -24.54
C PRO A 214 26.02 44.84 -24.32
N GLN A 215 25.67 43.68 -23.77
CA GLN A 215 26.60 42.57 -23.53
C GLN A 215 27.28 42.03 -24.80
N TYR A 216 26.72 42.28 -25.99
CA TYR A 216 27.27 41.84 -27.27
C TYR A 216 27.94 42.97 -28.07
N TRP A 217 28.00 44.22 -27.56
CA TRP A 217 28.58 45.34 -28.30
C TRP A 217 30.04 45.12 -28.71
N GLN A 218 30.88 44.56 -27.82
CA GLN A 218 32.28 44.29 -28.15
C GLN A 218 32.41 43.18 -29.21
N SER A 219 31.68 42.07 -29.04
CA SER A 219 31.76 40.93 -29.96
C SER A 219 31.16 41.21 -31.34
N GLU A 220 30.03 41.92 -31.40
CA GLU A 220 29.42 42.31 -32.69
C GLU A 220 30.16 43.49 -33.31
N GLY A 221 30.64 44.45 -32.52
CA GLY A 221 31.46 45.56 -33.02
C GLY A 221 32.73 45.07 -33.72
N ALA A 222 33.48 44.16 -33.09
CA ALA A 222 34.64 43.52 -33.72
C ALA A 222 34.28 42.70 -34.98
N ARG A 223 33.10 42.06 -35.00
CA ARG A 223 32.60 41.29 -36.15
C ARG A 223 32.23 42.20 -37.33
N ILE A 224 31.54 43.30 -37.08
CA ILE A 224 31.20 44.33 -38.09
C ILE A 224 32.48 44.98 -38.62
N GLN A 225 33.42 45.34 -37.74
CA GLN A 225 34.70 45.93 -38.13
C GLN A 225 35.50 44.96 -39.04
N ALA A 226 35.53 43.66 -38.72
CA ALA A 226 36.17 42.65 -39.55
C ALA A 226 35.49 42.49 -40.94
N ILE A 227 34.16 42.60 -41.03
CA ILE A 227 33.44 42.60 -42.32
C ILE A 227 33.87 43.82 -43.17
N VAL A 228 33.95 45.00 -42.56
CA VAL A 228 34.30 46.26 -43.24
C VAL A 228 35.77 46.27 -43.68
N ASP A 229 36.70 45.93 -42.80
CA ASP A 229 38.14 46.07 -43.06
C ASP A 229 38.72 44.96 -43.93
N LYS A 230 38.17 43.73 -43.85
CA LYS A 230 38.72 42.55 -44.54
C LYS A 230 37.89 42.10 -45.74
N GLY A 231 36.70 42.68 -45.95
CA GLY A 231 35.79 42.24 -47.01
C GLY A 231 35.23 40.82 -46.82
N GLN A 232 35.28 40.27 -45.60
CA GLN A 232 34.95 38.86 -45.33
C GLN A 232 33.51 38.67 -44.83
N HIS A 233 32.90 37.55 -45.19
CA HIS A 233 31.62 37.10 -44.63
C HIS A 233 31.81 36.64 -43.18
N ALA A 234 30.98 37.15 -42.27
CA ALA A 234 30.99 36.74 -40.88
C ALA A 234 30.02 35.56 -40.66
N PRO A 235 30.48 34.42 -40.11
CA PRO A 235 29.66 33.24 -39.92
C PRO A 235 28.53 33.46 -38.93
N ILE A 236 27.54 32.57 -39.04
CA ILE A 236 26.36 32.46 -38.18
C ILE A 236 26.76 32.42 -36.69
N ARG A 237 26.09 33.25 -35.87
CA ARG A 237 26.32 33.31 -34.42
C ARG A 237 25.05 33.68 -33.67
N HIS A 238 24.89 33.14 -32.46
CA HIS A 238 23.87 33.59 -31.51
C HIS A 238 24.26 34.92 -30.84
N SER A 239 23.32 35.86 -30.78
CA SER A 239 23.44 37.17 -30.13
C SER A 239 22.09 37.55 -29.49
N LYS A 240 21.97 38.74 -28.90
CA LYS A 240 20.68 39.32 -28.52
C LYS A 240 20.51 40.70 -29.12
N TYR A 241 19.36 40.92 -29.76
CA TYR A 241 18.99 42.21 -30.33
C TYR A 241 17.93 42.89 -29.45
N LEU A 242 17.93 44.23 -29.47
CA LEU A 242 16.97 45.08 -28.80
C LEU A 242 15.90 45.53 -29.79
N ARG A 243 14.64 45.28 -29.43
CA ARG A 243 13.47 45.81 -30.11
C ARG A 243 13.28 47.30 -29.81
N VAL A 244 12.39 47.98 -30.54
CA VAL A 244 12.07 49.41 -30.35
C VAL A 244 11.39 49.66 -28.99
N ASP A 245 10.73 48.64 -28.43
CA ASP A 245 10.19 48.60 -27.06
C ASP A 245 11.23 48.21 -25.98
N ASP A 246 12.53 48.28 -26.32
CA ASP A 246 13.69 47.85 -25.53
C ASP A 246 13.68 46.39 -25.04
N ARG A 247 12.73 45.56 -25.49
CA ARG A 247 12.73 44.12 -25.20
C ARG A 247 13.90 43.44 -25.92
N ALA A 248 14.67 42.64 -25.20
CA ALA A 248 15.67 41.77 -25.79
C ALA A 248 15.03 40.52 -26.42
N ILE A 249 15.46 40.18 -27.64
CA ILE A 249 15.20 38.91 -28.32
C ILE A 249 16.50 38.16 -28.57
N ASP A 250 16.48 36.84 -28.43
CA ASP A 250 17.59 35.98 -28.82
C ASP A 250 17.57 35.81 -30.33
N VAL A 251 18.69 36.12 -30.99
CA VAL A 251 18.80 36.05 -32.45
C VAL A 251 19.97 35.21 -32.91
N GLU A 252 19.78 34.54 -34.04
CA GLU A 252 20.86 34.03 -34.87
C GLU A 252 21.17 35.07 -35.95
N THR A 253 22.45 35.40 -36.18
CA THR A 253 22.85 36.51 -37.05
C THR A 253 24.15 36.24 -37.82
N GLN A 254 24.21 36.71 -39.07
CA GLN A 254 25.39 36.68 -39.96
C GLN A 254 25.44 37.97 -40.80
N GLY A 255 26.60 38.27 -41.41
CA GLY A 255 26.78 39.50 -42.17
C GLY A 255 27.81 39.42 -43.30
N MET A 256 27.66 40.26 -44.32
CA MET A 256 28.59 40.36 -45.45
C MET A 256 28.69 41.79 -45.98
N PRO A 257 29.83 42.18 -46.60
CA PRO A 257 29.98 43.48 -47.21
C PRO A 257 29.27 43.49 -48.57
N ILE A 258 28.61 44.60 -48.89
CA ILE A 258 27.91 44.83 -50.16
C ILE A 258 28.15 46.26 -50.65
N VAL A 259 27.81 46.55 -51.90
CA VAL A 259 27.66 47.93 -52.39
C VAL A 259 26.18 48.27 -52.44
N TYR A 260 25.77 49.36 -51.78
CA TYR A 260 24.39 49.83 -51.76
C TYR A 260 24.34 51.31 -52.15
N GLY A 261 23.55 51.66 -53.18
CA GLY A 261 23.48 53.03 -53.70
C GLY A 261 24.82 53.61 -54.16
N GLY A 262 25.74 52.77 -54.64
CA GLY A 262 27.11 53.17 -55.02
C GLY A 262 28.08 53.34 -53.84
N THR A 263 27.66 53.07 -52.60
CA THR A 263 28.50 53.19 -51.39
C THR A 263 28.81 51.82 -50.75
N PRO A 264 30.00 51.61 -50.15
CA PRO A 264 30.29 50.41 -49.38
C PRO A 264 29.39 50.31 -48.15
N ALA A 265 28.73 49.18 -47.95
CA ALA A 265 27.80 48.93 -46.86
C ALA A 265 27.91 47.49 -46.35
N VAL A 266 27.21 47.17 -45.26
CA VAL A 266 27.15 45.81 -44.70
C VAL A 266 25.70 45.35 -44.69
N LEU A 267 25.44 44.18 -45.26
CA LEU A 267 24.17 43.47 -45.16
C LEU A 267 24.25 42.50 -43.98
N ILE A 268 23.33 42.65 -43.03
CA ILE A 268 23.11 41.73 -41.92
C ILE A 268 21.81 40.97 -42.17
N SER A 269 21.83 39.64 -41.98
CA SER A 269 20.63 38.81 -41.92
C SER A 269 20.50 38.16 -40.54
N PHE A 270 19.29 38.16 -39.97
CA PHE A 270 19.03 37.62 -38.65
C PHE A 270 17.66 36.94 -38.50
N GLN A 271 17.55 36.05 -37.52
CA GLN A 271 16.34 35.29 -37.18
C GLN A 271 16.12 35.27 -35.66
N ASP A 272 14.89 35.46 -35.21
CA ASP A 272 14.50 35.28 -33.81
C ASP A 272 14.43 33.79 -33.44
N ILE A 273 15.16 33.40 -32.40
CA ILE A 273 15.25 32.02 -31.87
C ILE A 273 14.74 31.91 -30.42
N SER A 274 14.11 32.96 -29.90
CA SER A 274 13.68 33.07 -28.49
C SER A 274 12.73 31.94 -28.08
N ALA A 275 11.72 31.63 -28.91
CA ALA A 275 10.76 30.57 -28.64
C ALA A 275 11.40 29.17 -28.56
N ARG A 276 12.39 28.90 -29.43
CA ARG A 276 13.13 27.62 -29.42
C ARG A 276 13.93 27.46 -28.13
N LYS A 277 14.71 28.48 -27.75
CA LYS A 277 15.47 28.47 -26.49
C LYS A 277 14.58 28.32 -25.28
N GLN A 278 13.40 28.96 -25.26
CA GLN A 278 12.46 28.85 -24.16
C GLN A 278 11.95 27.41 -23.99
N THR A 279 11.63 26.71 -25.09
CA THR A 279 11.20 25.31 -25.06
C THR A 279 12.30 24.37 -24.59
N GLU A 280 13.52 24.48 -25.15
CA GLU A 280 14.69 23.69 -24.74
C GLU A 280 15.01 23.89 -23.24
N THR A 281 14.94 25.14 -22.75
CA THR A 281 15.15 25.47 -21.33
C THR A 281 14.02 24.92 -20.46
N THR A 282 12.76 25.07 -20.86
CA THR A 282 11.60 24.58 -20.07
C THR A 282 11.60 23.05 -19.92
N LEU A 283 12.00 22.33 -20.99
CA LEU A 283 12.16 20.87 -20.94
C LEU A 283 13.29 20.47 -19.99
N ARG A 284 14.47 21.09 -20.14
CA ARG A 284 15.61 20.84 -19.24
C ARG A 284 15.28 21.15 -17.78
N ASP A 285 14.68 22.30 -17.50
CA ASP A 285 14.23 22.67 -16.16
C ASP A 285 13.20 21.66 -15.63
N SER A 286 12.37 21.05 -16.48
CA SER A 286 11.44 19.99 -16.08
C SER A 286 12.17 18.68 -15.73
N GLU A 287 13.16 18.27 -16.51
CA GLU A 287 13.98 17.08 -16.24
C GLU A 287 14.85 17.26 -14.98
N ASP A 288 15.50 18.42 -14.84
CA ASP A 288 16.31 18.76 -13.67
C ASP A 288 15.44 18.88 -12.41
N ARG A 289 14.24 19.50 -12.49
CA ARG A 289 13.27 19.49 -11.37
C ARG A 289 12.80 18.08 -10.99
N PHE A 290 12.48 17.22 -11.96
CA PHE A 290 12.08 15.84 -11.68
C PHE A 290 13.20 15.06 -10.97
N ARG A 291 14.44 15.17 -11.49
CA ARG A 291 15.62 14.53 -10.90
C ARG A 291 15.93 15.05 -9.50
N ILE A 292 15.82 16.35 -9.27
CA ILE A 292 16.04 16.96 -7.94
C ILE A 292 14.95 16.50 -6.97
N LEU A 293 13.68 16.43 -7.38
CA LEU A 293 12.59 15.93 -6.53
C LEU A 293 12.81 14.46 -6.13
N THR A 294 13.26 13.59 -7.04
CA THR A 294 13.56 12.17 -6.73
C THR A 294 14.86 11.96 -5.95
N GLN A 295 15.74 12.97 -5.86
CA GLN A 295 16.98 12.92 -5.08
C GLN A 295 16.88 13.60 -3.70
N LEU A 296 16.01 14.61 -3.57
CA LEU A 296 15.75 15.29 -2.29
C LEU A 296 14.62 14.64 -1.49
N SER A 297 13.74 13.87 -2.14
CA SER A 297 12.80 13.00 -1.42
C SER A 297 13.56 11.83 -0.78
N SER A 298 13.13 11.45 0.43
CA SER A 298 13.50 10.16 1.03
C SER A 298 12.87 8.97 0.28
N ASP A 299 11.91 9.23 -0.61
CA ASP A 299 11.27 8.23 -1.45
C ASP A 299 12.15 7.90 -2.67
N TRP A 300 12.34 6.61 -2.95
CA TRP A 300 12.98 6.12 -4.17
C TRP A 300 11.96 5.89 -5.28
N TYR A 301 12.34 6.21 -6.51
CA TYR A 301 11.53 5.98 -7.71
C TYR A 301 11.84 4.62 -8.34
N TRP A 302 10.83 3.95 -8.88
CA TRP A 302 11.00 2.66 -9.55
C TRP A 302 10.11 2.46 -10.77
N GLU A 303 10.61 1.69 -11.73
CA GLU A 303 9.85 1.18 -12.87
C GLU A 303 10.10 -0.32 -13.06
N GLN A 304 9.04 -1.03 -13.43
CA GLN A 304 9.03 -2.43 -13.83
C GLN A 304 8.51 -2.56 -15.26
N ASP A 305 8.98 -3.58 -15.98
CA ASP A 305 8.49 -3.94 -17.31
C ASP A 305 7.14 -4.66 -17.27
N ALA A 306 6.67 -5.11 -18.46
CA ALA A 306 5.42 -5.85 -18.61
C ALA A 306 5.47 -7.28 -18.02
N GLN A 307 6.64 -7.73 -17.54
CA GLN A 307 6.88 -8.98 -16.82
C GLN A 307 7.12 -8.73 -15.31
N HIS A 308 6.84 -7.50 -14.84
CA HIS A 308 7.01 -7.04 -13.46
C HIS A 308 8.46 -7.03 -12.95
N ARG A 309 9.45 -7.05 -13.86
CA ARG A 309 10.88 -7.01 -13.52
C ARG A 309 11.38 -5.56 -13.48
N PHE A 310 12.12 -5.19 -12.45
CA PHE A 310 12.67 -3.84 -12.30
C PHE A 310 13.60 -3.47 -13.46
N VAL A 311 13.27 -2.38 -14.16
CA VAL A 311 14.07 -1.81 -15.26
C VAL A 311 14.72 -0.48 -14.89
N MET A 312 14.14 0.25 -13.93
CA MET A 312 14.70 1.51 -13.44
C MET A 312 14.49 1.63 -11.93
N LEU A 313 15.51 2.13 -11.25
CA LEU A 313 15.51 2.44 -9.83
C LEU A 313 16.33 3.73 -9.64
N SER A 314 15.78 4.72 -8.92
CA SER A 314 16.41 6.04 -8.74
C SER A 314 16.10 6.63 -7.36
N GLY A 315 16.85 7.64 -6.94
CA GLY A 315 16.77 8.18 -5.58
C GLY A 315 17.47 7.29 -4.54
N ALA A 316 17.03 7.38 -3.29
CA ALA A 316 17.73 6.86 -2.11
C ALA A 316 17.58 5.33 -1.88
N VAL A 317 17.52 4.52 -2.94
CA VAL A 317 17.21 3.06 -2.91
C VAL A 317 18.02 2.32 -1.84
N THR A 318 19.36 2.30 -1.96
CA THR A 318 20.24 1.57 -1.04
C THR A 318 20.20 2.09 0.40
N ALA A 319 19.86 3.36 0.61
CA ALA A 319 19.68 3.91 1.95
C ALA A 319 18.33 3.50 2.57
N SER A 320 17.30 3.31 1.74
CA SER A 320 15.90 3.07 2.14
C SER A 320 15.53 1.59 2.24
N THR A 321 16.25 0.72 1.55
CA THR A 321 15.98 -0.74 1.49
C THR A 321 17.19 -1.58 1.91
N GLY A 322 18.38 -0.98 1.98
CA GLY A 322 19.64 -1.71 2.18
C GLY A 322 20.10 -2.56 0.99
N LEU A 323 19.29 -2.66 -0.08
CA LEU A 323 19.61 -3.40 -1.30
C LEU A 323 20.38 -2.52 -2.29
N LYS A 324 21.37 -3.08 -2.97
CA LYS A 324 22.08 -2.34 -4.04
C LYS A 324 21.24 -2.36 -5.31
N THR A 325 21.12 -1.20 -5.96
CA THR A 325 20.38 -1.07 -7.24
C THR A 325 20.72 -2.14 -8.29
N PRO A 326 22.01 -2.47 -8.57
CA PRO A 326 22.35 -3.51 -9.57
C PRO A 326 21.83 -4.90 -9.22
N ASP A 327 21.67 -5.21 -7.93
CA ASP A 327 21.21 -6.53 -7.45
C ASP A 327 19.68 -6.68 -7.56
N CYS A 328 18.97 -5.59 -7.86
CA CYS A 328 17.50 -5.52 -7.96
C CYS A 328 17.01 -5.48 -9.42
N ILE A 329 17.78 -4.89 -10.34
CA ILE A 329 17.42 -4.81 -11.77
C ILE A 329 17.25 -6.22 -12.36
N GLY A 330 16.20 -6.40 -13.16
CA GLY A 330 15.83 -7.69 -13.74
C GLY A 330 15.04 -8.62 -12.81
N LYS A 331 14.83 -8.26 -11.53
CA LYS A 331 14.02 -9.04 -10.57
C LYS A 331 12.64 -8.44 -10.34
N THR A 332 11.72 -9.28 -9.93
CA THR A 332 10.38 -8.94 -9.42
C THR A 332 10.40 -8.72 -7.91
N HIS A 333 9.33 -8.18 -7.32
CA HIS A 333 9.26 -7.96 -5.86
C HIS A 333 9.44 -9.25 -5.03
N TRP A 334 8.89 -10.39 -5.49
CA TRP A 334 8.92 -11.68 -4.80
C TRP A 334 10.19 -12.51 -5.07
N GLU A 335 11.06 -12.07 -5.99
CA GLU A 335 12.44 -12.59 -6.15
C GLU A 335 13.45 -11.86 -5.24
N LEU A 336 12.98 -10.91 -4.40
CA LEU A 336 13.76 -10.19 -3.39
C LEU A 336 13.42 -10.68 -1.97
N PRO A 337 14.34 -10.57 -0.99
CA PRO A 337 14.17 -11.20 0.32
C PRO A 337 13.17 -10.45 1.23
N SER A 338 11.91 -10.87 1.25
CA SER A 338 10.88 -10.35 2.16
C SER A 338 10.70 -11.22 3.40
N LEU A 339 10.63 -10.61 4.59
CA LEU A 339 10.48 -11.30 5.89
C LEU A 339 9.04 -11.28 6.43
N ASN A 340 8.18 -10.38 5.96
CA ASN A 340 6.81 -10.20 6.46
C ASN A 340 5.71 -10.73 5.52
N LEU A 341 6.03 -11.00 4.25
CA LEU A 341 5.07 -11.44 3.24
C LEU A 341 5.23 -12.92 2.93
N THR A 342 4.13 -13.67 3.01
CA THR A 342 4.08 -15.09 2.66
C THR A 342 3.93 -15.26 1.14
N PRO A 343 4.15 -16.48 0.58
CA PRO A 343 3.83 -16.76 -0.81
C PRO A 343 2.37 -16.40 -1.18
N GLN A 344 1.42 -16.60 -0.26
CA GLN A 344 0.01 -16.26 -0.48
C GLN A 344 -0.23 -14.74 -0.58
N ASP A 345 0.55 -13.92 0.13
CA ASP A 345 0.46 -12.46 0.01
C ASP A 345 1.03 -11.97 -1.32
N TRP A 346 2.07 -12.64 -1.82
CA TRP A 346 2.60 -12.38 -3.16
C TRP A 346 1.62 -12.77 -4.27
N GLU A 347 0.91 -13.89 -4.15
CA GLU A 347 -0.18 -14.25 -5.08
C GLU A 347 -1.30 -13.19 -5.10
N ARG A 348 -1.72 -12.68 -3.93
CA ARG A 348 -2.70 -11.57 -3.84
C ARG A 348 -2.19 -10.32 -4.52
N HIS A 349 -0.92 -9.96 -4.34
CA HIS A 349 -0.32 -8.80 -5.01
C HIS A 349 -0.23 -9.00 -6.53
N GLN A 350 0.15 -10.19 -7.00
CA GLN A 350 0.17 -10.53 -8.42
C GLN A 350 -1.21 -10.37 -9.07
N GLN A 351 -2.29 -10.83 -8.43
CA GLN A 351 -3.67 -10.61 -8.93
C GLN A 351 -4.02 -9.12 -9.07
N VAL A 352 -3.53 -8.25 -8.18
CA VAL A 352 -3.69 -6.79 -8.34
C VAL A 352 -2.92 -6.29 -9.57
N LEU A 353 -1.67 -6.73 -9.75
CA LEU A 353 -0.83 -6.36 -10.89
C LEU A 353 -1.44 -6.82 -12.23
N GLU A 354 -1.89 -8.07 -12.31
CA GLU A 354 -2.58 -8.67 -13.46
C GLU A 354 -3.89 -7.94 -13.81
N SER A 355 -4.65 -7.51 -12.79
CA SER A 355 -5.85 -6.69 -12.96
C SER A 355 -5.58 -5.26 -13.46
N ARG A 356 -4.30 -4.88 -13.64
CA ARG A 356 -3.83 -3.57 -14.13
C ARG A 356 -4.38 -2.40 -13.30
N ARG A 357 -4.44 -2.57 -11.97
CA ARG A 357 -4.89 -1.55 -11.02
C ARG A 357 -3.71 -0.92 -10.30
N GLU A 358 -3.87 0.33 -9.88
CA GLU A 358 -2.95 0.93 -8.92
C GLU A 358 -2.98 0.17 -7.59
N PHE A 359 -1.83 0.11 -6.92
CA PHE A 359 -1.70 -0.36 -5.55
C PHE A 359 -0.97 0.70 -4.72
N ARG A 360 -1.29 0.75 -3.43
CA ARG A 360 -0.73 1.72 -2.49
C ARG A 360 -0.31 1.02 -1.21
N ASP A 361 0.71 1.57 -0.57
CA ASP A 361 1.18 1.22 0.76
C ASP A 361 1.41 -0.28 0.99
N LEU A 362 1.99 -0.96 -0.01
CA LEU A 362 2.49 -2.33 0.16
C LEU A 362 3.73 -2.28 1.06
N GLU A 363 3.55 -2.63 2.33
CA GLU A 363 4.64 -2.67 3.31
C GLU A 363 5.44 -3.95 3.20
N ILE A 364 6.76 -3.82 3.02
CA ILE A 364 7.68 -4.94 2.84
C ILE A 364 8.88 -4.75 3.77
N HIS A 365 9.23 -5.82 4.47
CA HIS A 365 10.31 -5.89 5.45
C HIS A 365 11.48 -6.67 4.87
N TRP A 366 12.61 -5.99 4.67
CA TRP A 366 13.79 -6.54 4.00
C TRP A 366 15.01 -6.54 4.94
N PRO A 367 15.85 -7.58 4.93
CA PRO A 367 17.19 -7.53 5.52
C PRO A 367 18.18 -6.91 4.52
N ASP A 368 19.03 -6.00 4.99
CA ASP A 368 20.17 -5.51 4.20
C ASP A 368 21.32 -6.52 4.12
N THR A 369 22.31 -6.24 3.28
CA THR A 369 23.48 -7.12 3.10
C THR A 369 24.36 -7.27 4.35
N ALA A 370 24.09 -6.53 5.43
CA ALA A 370 24.74 -6.64 6.73
C ALA A 370 23.79 -7.19 7.83
N GLY A 371 22.58 -7.64 7.48
CA GLY A 371 21.59 -8.22 8.38
C GLY A 371 20.75 -7.20 9.17
N ARG A 372 20.83 -5.90 8.86
CA ARG A 372 19.97 -4.88 9.49
C ARG A 372 18.61 -4.85 8.78
N MET A 373 17.56 -4.57 9.55
CA MET A 373 16.18 -4.66 9.08
C MET A 373 15.67 -3.30 8.59
N HIS A 374 15.03 -3.28 7.43
CA HIS A 374 14.44 -2.09 6.80
C HIS A 374 12.99 -2.36 6.41
N TRP A 375 12.11 -1.40 6.69
CA TRP A 375 10.72 -1.40 6.23
C TRP A 375 10.53 -0.40 5.10
N SER A 376 9.97 -0.84 3.98
CA SER A 376 9.59 0.04 2.87
C SER A 376 8.09 -0.03 2.62
N SER A 377 7.43 1.13 2.47
CA SER A 377 6.09 1.23 1.89
C SER A 377 6.21 1.48 0.39
N VAL A 378 5.61 0.63 -0.45
CA VAL A 378 5.72 0.70 -1.91
C VAL A 378 4.35 0.93 -2.55
N SER A 379 4.26 1.90 -3.46
CA SER A 379 3.04 2.23 -4.21
C SER A 379 3.34 2.29 -5.70
N GLY A 380 2.43 1.79 -6.55
CA GLY A 380 2.65 1.70 -7.99
C GLY A 380 1.40 1.82 -8.84
N ALA A 381 1.56 2.37 -10.05
CA ALA A 381 0.51 2.55 -11.05
C ALA A 381 0.93 1.97 -12.41
N PRO A 382 0.00 1.41 -13.19
CA PRO A 382 0.29 0.80 -14.48
C PRO A 382 0.70 1.85 -15.53
N MET A 383 1.62 1.48 -16.41
CA MET A 383 2.06 2.26 -17.55
C MET A 383 1.49 1.70 -18.86
N PHE A 384 1.08 2.59 -19.76
CA PHE A 384 0.57 2.25 -21.08
C PHE A 384 1.27 3.08 -22.17
N SER A 385 1.41 2.52 -23.36
CA SER A 385 1.81 3.29 -24.55
C SER A 385 0.71 4.26 -24.99
N ALA A 386 1.04 5.20 -25.88
CA ALA A 386 0.06 6.03 -26.58
C ALA A 386 -0.99 5.22 -27.39
N THR A 387 -0.73 3.93 -27.63
CA THR A 387 -1.65 2.97 -28.28
C THR A 387 -2.42 2.09 -27.29
N GLY A 388 -2.36 2.37 -25.99
CA GLY A 388 -3.08 1.62 -24.95
C GLY A 388 -2.46 0.26 -24.57
N VAL A 389 -1.27 -0.07 -25.07
CA VAL A 389 -0.58 -1.33 -24.76
C VAL A 389 0.12 -1.20 -23.41
N PHE A 390 -0.13 -2.16 -22.51
CA PHE A 390 0.51 -2.23 -21.20
C PHE A 390 2.04 -2.35 -21.33
N ARG A 391 2.77 -1.55 -20.55
CA ARG A 391 4.25 -1.46 -20.58
C ARG A 391 4.92 -1.90 -19.28
N GLY A 392 4.15 -2.10 -18.21
CA GLY A 392 4.66 -2.40 -16.88
C GLY A 392 4.09 -1.46 -15.82
N TYR A 393 4.82 -1.24 -14.74
CA TYR A 393 4.41 -0.38 -13.61
C TYR A 393 5.48 0.66 -13.30
N ARG A 394 5.07 1.81 -12.77
CA ARG A 394 5.98 2.76 -12.13
C ARG A 394 5.45 3.17 -10.78
N GLY A 395 6.33 3.59 -9.90
CA GLY A 395 5.94 3.92 -8.54
C GLY A 395 7.03 4.59 -7.72
N VAL A 396 6.71 4.71 -6.44
CA VAL A 396 7.64 5.18 -5.41
C VAL A 396 7.68 4.17 -4.27
N GLY A 397 8.80 4.09 -3.58
CA GLY A 397 8.95 3.41 -2.31
C GLY A 397 9.50 4.37 -1.26
N ARG A 398 9.03 4.28 -0.02
CA ARG A 398 9.43 5.11 1.11
C ARG A 398 10.02 4.24 2.20
N ASP A 399 11.15 4.65 2.79
CA ASP A 399 11.61 4.10 4.06
C ASP A 399 10.64 4.50 5.18
N VAL A 400 10.01 3.50 5.80
CA VAL A 400 9.12 3.67 6.96
C VAL A 400 9.69 3.01 8.22
N THR A 401 10.97 2.60 8.21
CA THR A 401 11.65 1.93 9.34
C THR A 401 11.60 2.77 10.60
N ALA A 402 11.98 4.06 10.52
CA ALA A 402 11.92 4.97 11.66
C ALA A 402 10.49 5.17 12.18
N GLN A 403 9.49 5.20 11.29
CA GLN A 403 8.07 5.30 11.66
C GLN A 403 7.56 4.01 12.33
N LYS A 404 7.95 2.83 11.83
CA LYS A 404 7.59 1.53 12.42
C LYS A 404 8.22 1.35 13.80
N LEU A 405 9.52 1.62 13.93
CA LEU A 405 10.21 1.58 15.22
C LEU A 405 9.64 2.60 16.20
N ALA A 406 9.31 3.82 15.76
CA ALA A 406 8.65 4.82 16.60
C ALA A 406 7.23 4.38 16.99
N ALA A 407 6.45 3.77 16.10
CA ALA A 407 5.12 3.25 16.40
C ALA A 407 5.16 2.08 17.38
N GLU A 408 6.11 1.14 17.23
CA GLU A 408 6.32 0.06 18.19
C GLU A 408 6.79 0.61 19.55
N GLN A 409 7.69 1.59 19.56
CA GLN A 409 8.15 2.22 20.80
C GLN A 409 7.03 3.02 21.48
N ILE A 410 6.19 3.74 20.73
CA ILE A 410 4.99 4.41 21.26
C ILE A 410 4.01 3.38 21.82
N HIS A 411 3.80 2.25 21.14
CA HIS A 411 2.97 1.16 21.64
C HIS A 411 3.53 0.58 22.95
N ARG A 412 4.84 0.30 23.01
CA ARG A 412 5.51 -0.15 24.24
C ARG A 412 5.35 0.87 25.37
N LEU A 413 5.60 2.15 25.13
CA LEU A 413 5.44 3.22 26.12
C LEU A 413 3.99 3.45 26.56
N ALA A 414 3.02 3.21 25.67
CA ALA A 414 1.59 3.38 25.97
C ALA A 414 0.99 2.22 26.79
N PHE A 415 1.52 1.00 26.63
CA PHE A 415 0.90 -0.23 27.15
C PHE A 415 1.78 -1.05 28.10
N TYR A 416 3.07 -0.77 28.23
CA TYR A 416 4.01 -1.50 29.09
C TYR A 416 4.76 -0.55 30.03
N ASP A 417 5.17 -1.07 31.18
CA ASP A 417 6.03 -0.39 32.14
C ASP A 417 7.49 -0.41 31.65
N ALA A 418 8.11 0.77 31.57
CA ALA A 418 9.43 0.94 30.98
C ALA A 418 10.57 0.27 31.77
N LEU A 419 10.38 0.03 33.08
CA LEU A 419 11.39 -0.59 33.94
C LEU A 419 11.33 -2.12 33.93
N THR A 420 10.13 -2.68 34.05
CA THR A 420 9.91 -4.13 34.22
C THR A 420 9.53 -4.85 32.93
N GLY A 421 9.08 -4.13 31.90
CA GLY A 421 8.58 -4.71 30.65
C GLY A 421 7.21 -5.38 30.77
N LEU A 422 6.57 -5.35 31.95
CA LEU A 422 5.22 -5.86 32.16
C LEU A 422 4.15 -4.92 31.56
N PRO A 423 2.95 -5.42 31.22
CA PRO A 423 1.75 -4.62 31.05
C PRO A 423 1.61 -3.51 32.11
N ASN A 424 1.31 -2.29 31.67
CA ASN A 424 1.01 -1.16 32.55
C ASN A 424 -0.49 -1.11 32.90
N ARG A 425 -0.90 -0.16 33.75
CA ARG A 425 -2.30 0.06 34.16
C ARG A 425 -3.29 0.14 32.97
N ARG A 426 -2.88 0.71 31.83
CA ARG A 426 -3.75 0.84 30.64
C ARG A 426 -3.99 -0.52 29.97
N LEU A 427 -2.93 -1.28 29.72
CA LEU A 427 -3.05 -2.60 29.09
C LEU A 427 -3.82 -3.57 30.00
N LEU A 428 -3.57 -3.53 31.31
CA LEU A 428 -4.31 -4.29 32.31
C LEU A 428 -5.83 -3.99 32.25
N GLN A 429 -6.22 -2.71 32.20
CA GLN A 429 -7.65 -2.34 32.10
C GLN A 429 -8.29 -2.86 30.81
N GLU A 430 -7.57 -2.83 29.68
CA GLU A 430 -8.04 -3.40 28.41
C GLU A 430 -8.12 -4.93 28.43
N GLN A 431 -7.23 -5.62 29.15
CA GLN A 431 -7.25 -7.07 29.35
C GLN A 431 -8.39 -7.49 30.29
N LEU A 432 -8.51 -6.88 31.48
CA LEU A 432 -9.59 -7.14 32.44
C LEU A 432 -10.98 -6.94 31.81
N LYS A 433 -11.14 -5.90 30.97
CA LYS A 433 -12.39 -5.68 30.24
C LYS A 433 -12.72 -6.79 29.24
N LYS A 434 -11.71 -7.46 28.66
CA LYS A 434 -11.91 -8.63 27.77
C LYS A 434 -12.24 -9.87 28.60
N THR A 435 -11.46 -10.18 29.64
CA THR A 435 -11.70 -11.32 30.53
C THR A 435 -13.10 -11.29 31.15
N LEU A 436 -13.56 -10.15 31.70
CA LEU A 436 -14.93 -10.02 32.22
C LEU A 436 -16.02 -10.25 31.15
N GLN A 437 -15.76 -9.95 29.87
CA GLN A 437 -16.71 -10.22 28.78
C GLN A 437 -16.71 -11.69 28.33
N ILE A 438 -15.60 -12.40 28.51
CA ILE A 438 -15.47 -13.83 28.18
C ILE A 438 -16.10 -14.67 29.29
N ASN A 439 -15.79 -14.37 30.56
CA ASN A 439 -16.20 -15.19 31.70
C ASN A 439 -17.73 -15.11 31.91
N ASN A 440 -18.34 -13.95 31.68
CA ASN A 440 -19.81 -13.80 31.60
C ASN A 440 -20.51 -14.64 30.51
N ARG A 441 -19.77 -15.20 29.54
CA ARG A 441 -20.32 -16.08 28.49
C ARG A 441 -20.04 -17.56 28.74
N HIS A 442 -18.91 -17.87 29.38
CA HIS A 442 -18.41 -19.24 29.52
C HIS A 442 -18.58 -19.85 30.92
N ARG A 443 -19.17 -19.13 31.89
CA ARG A 443 -19.38 -19.53 33.30
C ARG A 443 -18.12 -19.81 34.13
N ALA A 444 -16.97 -20.00 33.50
CA ALA A 444 -15.65 -19.97 34.15
C ALA A 444 -15.45 -18.67 34.94
N ARG A 445 -14.73 -18.75 36.07
CA ARG A 445 -14.40 -17.59 36.90
C ARG A 445 -12.97 -17.13 36.65
N GLY A 446 -12.67 -15.91 37.07
CA GLY A 446 -11.30 -15.39 37.15
C GLY A 446 -11.00 -14.87 38.55
N ALA A 447 -9.76 -14.47 38.79
CA ALA A 447 -9.37 -13.80 40.03
C ALA A 447 -8.42 -12.63 39.76
N LEU A 448 -8.47 -11.60 40.60
CA LEU A 448 -7.50 -10.51 40.60
C LEU A 448 -6.77 -10.49 41.93
N LEU A 449 -5.45 -10.58 41.87
CA LEU A 449 -4.54 -10.47 43.00
C LEU A 449 -3.81 -9.12 42.90
N PHE A 450 -4.01 -8.24 43.88
CA PHE A 450 -3.31 -6.97 44.02
C PHE A 450 -2.16 -7.16 45.01
N ILE A 451 -0.95 -6.76 44.63
CA ILE A 451 0.30 -7.10 45.33
C ILE A 451 1.09 -5.83 45.57
N ASP A 452 1.53 -5.62 46.81
CA ASP A 452 2.38 -4.49 47.22
C ASP A 452 3.60 -5.01 47.99
N LEU A 453 4.75 -4.39 47.77
CA LEU A 453 6.01 -4.79 48.39
C LEU A 453 6.20 -4.07 49.73
N ASP A 454 6.12 -4.84 50.81
CA ASP A 454 6.26 -4.33 52.17
C ASP A 454 7.59 -3.58 52.35
N ASN A 455 7.49 -2.37 52.90
CA ASN A 455 8.62 -1.50 53.24
C ASN A 455 9.53 -1.10 52.05
N PHE A 456 9.09 -1.24 50.79
CA PHE A 456 9.86 -0.85 49.60
C PHE A 456 10.34 0.61 49.63
N LYS A 457 9.51 1.55 50.11
CA LYS A 457 9.94 2.94 50.33
C LYS A 457 11.17 3.06 51.24
N THR A 458 11.21 2.30 52.34
CA THR A 458 12.35 2.28 53.28
C THR A 458 13.62 1.77 52.60
N LEU A 459 13.50 0.81 51.67
CA LEU A 459 14.63 0.35 50.86
C LEU A 459 15.16 1.46 49.94
N ASN A 460 14.28 2.17 49.23
CA ASN A 460 14.70 3.32 48.40
C ASN A 460 15.37 4.43 49.24
N ASP A 461 14.77 4.79 50.37
CA ASP A 461 15.30 5.80 51.29
C ASP A 461 16.67 5.41 51.89
N THR A 462 17.00 4.10 51.95
CA THR A 462 18.24 3.58 52.56
C THR A 462 19.33 3.22 51.54
N LEU A 463 18.97 2.69 50.37
CA LEU A 463 19.88 2.11 49.37
C LEU A 463 19.85 2.81 48.01
N GLY A 464 18.94 3.76 47.81
CA GLY A 464 18.77 4.51 46.56
C GLY A 464 17.85 3.83 45.54
N HIS A 465 17.27 4.64 44.65
CA HIS A 465 16.29 4.19 43.66
C HIS A 465 16.83 3.14 42.68
N ASP A 466 18.10 3.23 42.26
CA ASP A 466 18.72 2.24 41.36
C ASP A 466 18.67 0.81 41.94
N VAL A 467 18.74 0.67 43.28
CA VAL A 467 18.65 -0.62 43.97
C VAL A 467 17.19 -1.09 44.08
N GLY A 468 16.25 -0.17 44.27
CA GLY A 468 14.81 -0.45 44.21
C GLY A 468 14.37 -0.90 42.82
N ASP A 469 14.91 -0.29 41.78
CA ASP A 469 14.61 -0.64 40.39
C ASP A 469 15.06 -2.07 40.05
N VAL A 470 16.25 -2.48 40.52
CA VAL A 470 16.72 -3.87 40.41
C VAL A 470 15.84 -4.84 41.20
N LEU A 471 15.31 -4.45 42.37
CA LEU A 471 14.35 -5.25 43.13
C LEU A 471 13.04 -5.44 42.34
N LEU A 472 12.48 -4.35 41.80
CA LEU A 472 11.25 -4.38 41.00
C LEU A 472 11.38 -5.26 39.75
N GLN A 473 12.53 -5.22 39.07
CA GLN A 473 12.85 -6.12 37.95
C GLN A 473 12.90 -7.60 38.38
N GLN A 474 13.52 -7.91 39.53
CA GLN A 474 13.55 -9.28 40.06
C GLN A 474 12.15 -9.75 40.52
N VAL A 475 11.32 -8.85 41.08
CA VAL A 475 9.92 -9.14 41.44
C VAL A 475 9.09 -9.46 40.20
N ALA A 476 9.16 -8.63 39.16
CA ALA A 476 8.46 -8.86 37.89
C ALA A 476 8.83 -10.21 37.25
N ALA A 477 10.12 -10.56 37.23
CA ALA A 477 10.59 -11.84 36.72
C ALA A 477 10.04 -13.03 37.54
N ARG A 478 10.03 -12.93 38.88
CA ARG A 478 9.47 -13.98 39.76
C ARG A 478 7.96 -14.13 39.62
N LEU A 479 7.22 -13.02 39.51
CA LEU A 479 5.78 -13.07 39.29
C LEU A 479 5.44 -13.80 37.98
N SER A 480 6.17 -13.48 36.91
CA SER A 480 5.98 -14.11 35.60
C SER A 480 6.27 -15.62 35.58
N THR A 481 7.16 -16.12 36.45
CA THR A 481 7.38 -17.58 36.60
C THR A 481 6.41 -18.26 37.57
N CYS A 482 5.62 -17.50 38.33
CA CYS A 482 4.61 -18.06 39.22
C CYS A 482 3.31 -18.41 38.51
N VAL A 483 3.01 -17.77 37.39
CA VAL A 483 1.73 -17.87 36.67
C VAL A 483 1.87 -18.59 35.32
N ARG A 484 0.75 -18.84 34.63
CA ARG A 484 0.69 -19.44 33.29
C ARG A 484 0.76 -18.36 32.20
N GLU A 485 0.98 -18.77 30.94
CA GLU A 485 0.97 -17.84 29.79
C GLU A 485 -0.41 -17.20 29.53
N ALA A 486 -1.49 -17.86 29.96
CA ALA A 486 -2.85 -17.30 29.90
C ALA A 486 -3.12 -16.24 30.98
N ASP A 487 -2.37 -16.28 32.09
CA ASP A 487 -2.50 -15.33 33.19
C ASP A 487 -1.76 -14.02 32.84
N THR A 488 -2.24 -12.88 33.35
CA THR A 488 -1.60 -11.58 33.12
C THR A 488 -0.90 -11.08 34.38
N VAL A 489 0.37 -10.72 34.28
CA VAL A 489 1.09 -9.94 35.30
C VAL A 489 1.23 -8.50 34.81
N ALA A 490 0.89 -7.52 35.64
CA ALA A 490 0.97 -6.10 35.34
C ALA A 490 1.63 -5.32 36.49
N ARG A 491 2.17 -4.14 36.18
CA ARG A 491 2.65 -3.17 37.19
C ARG A 491 1.84 -1.87 37.05
N LEU A 492 1.26 -1.41 38.16
CA LEU A 492 0.42 -0.21 38.17
C LEU A 492 1.24 1.07 38.36
N GLY A 493 2.33 0.97 39.13
CA GLY A 493 3.23 2.07 39.49
C GLY A 493 3.90 1.79 40.84
N GLY A 494 5.05 2.40 41.10
CA GLY A 494 5.76 2.19 42.37
C GLY A 494 6.06 0.70 42.64
N ASP A 495 5.61 0.24 43.80
CA ASP A 495 5.65 -1.11 44.36
C ASP A 495 4.39 -1.95 44.07
N GLU A 496 3.39 -1.40 43.36
CA GLU A 496 2.11 -2.07 43.07
C GLU A 496 2.17 -2.94 41.81
N PHE A 497 1.91 -4.24 41.98
CA PHE A 497 1.73 -5.22 40.92
C PHE A 497 0.31 -5.81 40.97
N VAL A 498 -0.19 -6.26 39.82
CA VAL A 498 -1.45 -7.01 39.73
C VAL A 498 -1.21 -8.29 38.96
N VAL A 499 -1.77 -9.38 39.46
CA VAL A 499 -1.89 -10.65 38.73
C VAL A 499 -3.37 -10.91 38.45
N VAL A 500 -3.68 -11.25 37.21
CA VAL A 500 -4.99 -11.66 36.75
C VAL A 500 -4.92 -13.13 36.38
N LEU A 501 -5.73 -13.94 37.06
CA LEU A 501 -5.91 -15.35 36.77
C LEU A 501 -7.19 -15.51 35.95
N ASP A 502 -7.09 -16.24 34.84
CA ASP A 502 -8.22 -16.55 33.97
C ASP A 502 -8.48 -18.08 33.96
N ASP A 503 -9.65 -18.48 33.48
CA ASP A 503 -10.05 -19.90 33.35
C ASP A 503 -9.94 -20.71 34.67
N LEU A 504 -10.49 -20.15 35.76
CA LEU A 504 -10.70 -20.84 37.03
C LEU A 504 -12.07 -21.57 37.07
N SER A 505 -12.25 -22.45 38.06
CA SER A 505 -13.48 -23.25 38.24
C SER A 505 -14.78 -22.42 38.14
N GLU A 506 -15.85 -23.02 37.60
CA GLU A 506 -17.20 -22.43 37.66
C GLU A 506 -17.72 -22.33 39.11
N ASP A 507 -17.18 -23.14 40.02
CA ASP A 507 -17.52 -23.07 41.44
C ASP A 507 -16.76 -21.97 42.18
N ALA A 508 -17.56 -21.13 42.85
CA ALA A 508 -17.36 -20.66 44.22
C ALA A 508 -15.97 -20.84 44.84
N LEU A 509 -15.90 -21.88 45.63
CA LEU A 509 -14.87 -22.16 46.61
C LEU A 509 -13.67 -22.83 45.95
N ASP A 510 -13.88 -23.63 44.89
CA ASP A 510 -12.78 -24.17 44.07
C ASP A 510 -11.97 -23.06 43.40
N ALA A 511 -12.62 -22.07 42.78
CA ALA A 511 -11.94 -20.93 42.18
C ALA A 511 -11.19 -20.10 43.24
N ALA A 512 -11.77 -19.95 44.43
CA ALA A 512 -11.11 -19.34 45.58
C ALA A 512 -9.85 -20.11 45.98
N SER A 513 -9.95 -21.42 46.18
CA SER A 513 -8.81 -22.28 46.55
C SER A 513 -7.71 -22.30 45.48
N GLN A 514 -8.08 -22.29 44.19
CA GLN A 514 -7.12 -22.17 43.08
C GLN A 514 -6.36 -20.83 43.11
N ALA A 515 -7.08 -19.72 43.28
CA ALA A 515 -6.49 -18.39 43.40
C ALA A 515 -5.61 -18.26 44.66
N GLU A 516 -6.03 -18.86 45.78
CA GLU A 516 -5.26 -18.88 47.02
C GLU A 516 -3.96 -19.69 46.89
N ALA A 517 -4.00 -20.87 46.25
CA ALA A 517 -2.82 -21.69 46.00
C ALA A 517 -1.78 -20.96 45.14
N ILE A 518 -2.23 -20.24 44.10
CA ILE A 518 -1.36 -19.40 43.27
C ILE A 518 -0.85 -18.19 44.06
N GLY A 519 -1.69 -17.58 44.91
CA GLY A 519 -1.29 -16.54 45.86
C GLY A 519 -0.21 -17.00 46.85
N LYS A 520 -0.34 -18.19 47.44
CA LYS A 520 0.66 -18.84 48.31
C LYS A 520 1.97 -19.13 47.57
N LYS A 521 1.89 -19.57 46.31
CA LYS A 521 3.07 -19.75 45.43
C LYS A 521 3.80 -18.42 45.20
N ILE A 522 3.07 -17.36 44.85
CA ILE A 522 3.62 -16.00 44.66
C ILE A 522 4.26 -15.49 45.95
N LEU A 523 3.54 -15.58 47.07
CA LEU A 523 4.01 -15.19 48.41
C LEU A 523 5.35 -15.87 48.73
N THR A 524 5.45 -17.18 48.51
CA THR A 524 6.68 -17.98 48.73
C THR A 524 7.83 -17.54 47.82
N ALA A 525 7.56 -17.32 46.53
CA ALA A 525 8.58 -16.90 45.56
C ALA A 525 9.13 -15.49 45.86
N LEU A 526 8.27 -14.56 46.28
CA LEU A 526 8.70 -13.21 46.64
C LEU A 526 9.43 -13.17 47.99
N ASN A 527 9.09 -14.02 48.96
CA ASN A 527 9.81 -14.14 50.23
C ASN A 527 11.26 -14.65 50.14
N SER A 528 11.67 -15.16 48.98
CA SER A 528 13.02 -15.66 48.74
C SER A 528 14.05 -14.52 48.69
N PRO A 529 15.28 -14.68 49.19
CA PRO A 529 16.27 -13.59 49.21
C PRO A 529 16.54 -12.98 47.83
N TYR A 530 16.69 -11.66 47.77
CA TYR A 530 17.10 -10.88 46.60
C TYR A 530 18.58 -10.52 46.72
N ARG A 531 19.33 -10.63 45.62
CA ARG A 531 20.71 -10.12 45.57
C ARG A 531 20.68 -8.70 45.04
N LEU A 532 20.92 -7.75 45.94
CA LEU A 532 20.86 -6.31 45.71
C LEU A 532 22.19 -5.67 46.15
N ALA A 533 22.86 -4.95 45.24
CA ALA A 533 24.17 -4.32 45.49
C ALA A 533 25.22 -5.26 46.17
N GLY A 534 25.22 -6.55 45.83
CA GLY A 534 26.14 -7.56 46.39
C GLY A 534 25.78 -8.06 47.80
N ARG A 535 24.62 -7.68 48.35
CA ARG A 535 24.09 -8.17 49.64
C ARG A 535 22.80 -8.96 49.42
N GLU A 536 22.45 -9.80 50.37
CA GLU A 536 21.13 -10.45 50.41
C GLU A 536 20.14 -9.56 51.17
N HIS A 537 18.98 -9.33 50.56
CA HIS A 537 17.88 -8.56 51.11
C HIS A 537 16.61 -9.43 51.08
N ARG A 538 15.73 -9.29 52.08
CA ARG A 538 14.42 -9.95 52.10
C ARG A 538 13.34 -8.88 52.04
N SER A 539 12.49 -8.98 51.02
CA SER A 539 11.25 -8.23 50.89
C SER A 539 10.09 -9.23 51.02
N SER A 540 8.98 -8.80 51.61
CA SER A 540 7.73 -9.56 51.63
C SER A 540 6.65 -8.82 50.84
N PRO A 541 5.67 -9.53 50.25
CA PRO A 541 4.50 -8.90 49.69
C PRO A 541 3.30 -8.95 50.66
N SER A 542 2.45 -7.94 50.60
CA SER A 542 1.06 -8.01 51.07
C SER A 542 0.14 -8.18 49.86
N ILE A 543 -0.75 -9.19 49.88
CA ILE A 543 -1.56 -9.59 48.73
C ILE A 543 -3.06 -9.49 49.07
N GLY A 544 -3.83 -8.85 48.21
CA GLY A 544 -5.30 -8.82 48.26
C GLY A 544 -5.91 -9.57 47.09
N ILE A 545 -6.90 -10.41 47.33
CA ILE A 545 -7.54 -11.26 46.31
C ILE A 545 -9.03 -10.91 46.21
N THR A 546 -9.54 -10.81 44.99
CA THR A 546 -10.99 -10.83 44.73
C THR A 546 -11.30 -11.76 43.56
N LEU A 547 -12.48 -12.38 43.60
CA LEU A 547 -12.97 -13.27 42.54
C LEU A 547 -13.81 -12.48 41.54
N MET A 548 -13.68 -12.81 40.26
CA MET A 548 -14.56 -12.32 39.21
C MET A 548 -15.81 -13.19 39.17
N GLY A 549 -16.96 -12.59 39.46
CA GLY A 549 -18.27 -13.24 39.48
C GLY A 549 -19.41 -12.22 39.44
N GLU A 550 -20.65 -12.68 39.62
CA GLU A 550 -21.88 -11.88 39.40
C GLU A 550 -21.98 -10.60 40.23
N SER A 551 -21.24 -10.49 41.34
CA SER A 551 -21.19 -9.29 42.21
C SER A 551 -20.30 -8.16 41.69
N VAL A 552 -19.43 -8.41 40.70
CA VAL A 552 -18.48 -7.42 40.16
C VAL A 552 -19.06 -6.72 38.93
N GLN A 553 -19.41 -5.44 39.07
CA GLN A 553 -20.06 -4.68 37.99
C GLN A 553 -19.09 -3.91 37.08
N SER A 554 -17.83 -3.70 37.51
CA SER A 554 -16.83 -2.99 36.70
C SER A 554 -15.38 -3.39 37.02
N VAL A 555 -14.46 -3.04 36.10
CA VAL A 555 -13.00 -3.21 36.29
C VAL A 555 -12.49 -2.38 37.49
N ASP A 556 -13.05 -1.18 37.70
CA ASP A 556 -12.63 -0.30 38.78
C ASP A 556 -13.09 -0.82 40.15
N ASP A 557 -14.28 -1.44 40.23
CA ASP A 557 -14.73 -2.13 41.44
C ASP A 557 -13.83 -3.32 41.78
N LEU A 558 -13.45 -4.13 40.78
CA LEU A 558 -12.55 -5.28 40.94
C LEU A 558 -11.18 -4.85 41.49
N LEU A 559 -10.57 -3.82 40.91
CA LEU A 559 -9.30 -3.26 41.39
C LEU A 559 -9.42 -2.71 42.81
N LYS A 560 -10.51 -1.99 43.11
CA LYS A 560 -10.78 -1.41 44.44
C LYS A 560 -11.01 -2.47 45.52
N GLN A 561 -11.71 -3.56 45.21
CA GLN A 561 -11.92 -4.68 46.13
C GLN A 561 -10.58 -5.36 46.48
N ALA A 562 -9.74 -5.64 45.48
CA ALA A 562 -8.45 -6.26 45.70
C ALA A 562 -7.48 -5.35 46.46
N ASP A 563 -7.45 -4.04 46.17
CA ASP A 563 -6.69 -3.05 46.95
C ASP A 563 -7.14 -3.01 48.42
N LEU A 564 -8.45 -2.97 48.69
CA LEU A 564 -8.98 -3.05 50.06
C LEU A 564 -8.56 -4.34 50.78
N ALA A 565 -8.58 -5.49 50.09
CA ALA A 565 -8.11 -6.76 50.63
C ALA A 565 -6.58 -6.75 50.90
N MET A 566 -5.80 -6.10 50.04
CA MET A 566 -4.35 -5.93 50.21
C MET A 566 -4.05 -5.03 51.43
N TYR A 567 -4.84 -3.98 51.65
CA TYR A 567 -4.75 -3.18 52.88
C TYR A 567 -5.10 -4.00 54.13
N GLN A 568 -6.07 -4.92 54.06
CA GLN A 568 -6.36 -5.86 55.15
C GLN A 568 -5.18 -6.81 55.40
N ALA A 569 -4.50 -7.31 54.36
CA ALA A 569 -3.27 -8.10 54.51
C ALA A 569 -2.14 -7.31 55.19
N LYS A 570 -1.95 -6.02 54.84
CA LYS A 570 -1.00 -5.13 55.53
C LYS A 570 -1.36 -4.92 57.00
N ALA A 571 -2.65 -4.78 57.32
CA ALA A 571 -3.15 -4.62 58.69
C ALA A 571 -3.05 -5.92 59.52
N ALA A 572 -3.19 -7.08 58.88
CA ALA A 572 -3.08 -8.42 59.48
C ALA A 572 -1.64 -8.85 59.80
N GLY A 573 -0.65 -7.96 59.67
CA GLY A 573 0.75 -8.21 60.01
C GLY A 573 1.72 -8.16 58.84
N ARG A 574 1.24 -7.92 57.61
CA ARG A 574 1.99 -8.02 56.34
C ARG A 574 2.45 -9.45 56.02
N ASN A 575 3.16 -9.62 54.90
CA ASN A 575 3.66 -10.91 54.46
C ASN A 575 2.59 -12.02 54.37
N THR A 576 1.41 -11.68 53.85
CA THR A 576 0.25 -12.56 53.84
C THR A 576 -0.69 -12.22 52.68
N LEU A 577 -1.71 -13.06 52.48
CA LEU A 577 -2.79 -12.82 51.53
C LEU A 577 -4.14 -12.74 52.24
N ARG A 578 -5.07 -11.95 51.70
CA ARG A 578 -6.46 -11.87 52.16
C ARG A 578 -7.43 -11.77 50.98
N PHE A 579 -8.56 -12.46 51.07
CA PHE A 579 -9.71 -12.20 50.20
C PHE A 579 -10.47 -10.94 50.62
N PHE A 580 -11.09 -10.26 49.66
CA PHE A 580 -11.98 -9.12 49.91
C PHE A 580 -13.23 -9.52 50.72
N ASP A 581 -13.80 -10.70 50.40
CA ASP A 581 -14.92 -11.26 51.12
C ASP A 581 -14.43 -12.08 52.32
N VAL A 582 -14.84 -11.68 53.52
CA VAL A 582 -14.47 -12.29 54.80
C VAL A 582 -15.09 -13.68 54.96
N ALA A 583 -16.29 -13.92 54.41
CA ALA A 583 -16.89 -15.24 54.42
C ALA A 583 -16.09 -16.19 53.51
N MET A 584 -15.71 -15.73 52.31
CA MET A 584 -14.87 -16.50 51.40
C MET A 584 -13.49 -16.83 52.02
N GLN A 585 -12.87 -15.87 52.73
CA GLN A 585 -11.63 -16.15 53.46
C GLN A 585 -11.82 -17.27 54.50
N SER A 586 -12.91 -17.23 55.27
CA SER A 586 -13.20 -18.23 56.30
C SER A 586 -13.45 -19.62 55.72
N GLU A 587 -14.13 -19.72 54.59
CA GLU A 587 -14.37 -21.00 53.90
C GLU A 587 -13.07 -21.58 53.32
N VAL A 588 -12.23 -20.76 52.68
CA VAL A 588 -10.91 -21.18 52.17
C VAL A 588 -9.99 -21.62 53.31
N ASP A 589 -9.94 -20.89 54.42
CA ASP A 589 -9.15 -21.24 55.60
C ASP A 589 -9.65 -22.57 56.22
N SER A 590 -10.98 -22.75 56.34
CA SER A 590 -11.59 -24.00 56.84
C SER A 590 -11.28 -25.20 55.95
N ARG A 591 -11.34 -25.02 54.63
CA ARG A 591 -11.03 -26.06 53.63
C ARG A 591 -9.55 -26.44 53.65
N ALA A 592 -8.65 -25.47 53.78
CA ALA A 592 -7.21 -25.72 53.88
C ALA A 592 -6.83 -26.44 55.19
N ALA A 593 -7.49 -26.08 56.31
CA ALA A 593 -7.34 -26.81 57.57
C ALA A 593 -7.82 -28.26 57.43
N MET A 594 -9.03 -28.47 56.90
CA MET A 594 -9.58 -29.81 56.70
C MET A 594 -8.72 -30.68 55.76
N GLU A 595 -8.06 -30.10 54.75
CA GLU A 595 -7.11 -30.84 53.89
C GLU A 595 -5.89 -31.31 54.68
N SER A 596 -5.35 -30.44 55.55
CA SER A 596 -4.20 -30.79 56.41
C SER A 596 -4.60 -31.89 57.40
N ASP A 597 -5.70 -31.69 58.12
CA ASP A 597 -6.21 -32.63 59.11
C ASP A 597 -6.47 -34.01 58.47
N LEU A 598 -7.11 -34.06 57.30
CA LEU A 598 -7.39 -35.33 56.60
C LEU A 598 -6.10 -36.04 56.17
N ARG A 599 -5.10 -35.27 55.73
CA ARG A 599 -3.79 -35.80 55.33
C ARG A 599 -3.00 -36.36 56.52
N ASP A 600 -3.16 -35.76 57.70
CA ASP A 600 -2.49 -36.21 58.93
C ASP A 600 -3.24 -37.42 59.53
N GLY A 601 -4.57 -37.41 59.55
CA GLY A 601 -5.39 -38.57 59.93
C GLY A 601 -5.15 -39.81 59.04
N LEU A 602 -4.93 -39.61 57.73
CA LEU A 602 -4.51 -40.67 56.79
C LEU A 602 -3.10 -41.23 57.07
N GLN A 603 -2.22 -40.47 57.70
CA GLN A 603 -0.87 -40.93 58.09
C GLN A 603 -0.87 -41.59 59.47
N GLY A 604 -1.65 -41.08 60.42
CA GLY A 604 -1.79 -41.65 61.76
C GLY A 604 -2.58 -42.97 61.76
N GLY A 605 -3.65 -43.04 60.98
CA GLY A 605 -4.47 -44.24 60.78
C GLY A 605 -5.41 -44.60 61.94
N GLU A 606 -5.45 -43.81 63.01
CA GLU A 606 -6.33 -44.00 64.18
C GLU A 606 -7.62 -43.16 64.10
N GLU A 607 -7.70 -42.17 63.20
CA GLU A 607 -8.86 -41.27 63.05
C GLU A 607 -9.91 -41.75 62.05
N LEU A 608 -9.56 -42.70 61.18
CA LEU A 608 -10.47 -43.22 60.15
C LEU A 608 -11.03 -44.57 60.57
N GLU A 609 -12.34 -44.74 60.45
CA GLU A 609 -13.03 -46.00 60.70
C GLU A 609 -14.00 -46.34 59.56
N LEU A 610 -14.38 -47.62 59.46
CA LEU A 610 -15.46 -48.06 58.58
C LEU A 610 -16.69 -48.39 59.43
N HIS A 611 -17.81 -47.76 59.09
CA HIS A 611 -19.13 -48.20 59.53
C HIS A 611 -19.73 -49.11 58.47
N PHE A 612 -20.60 -50.01 58.89
CA PHE A 612 -21.20 -51.04 58.05
C PHE A 612 -22.72 -50.90 58.11
N GLN A 613 -23.36 -50.69 56.95
CA GLN A 613 -24.82 -50.71 56.87
C GLN A 613 -25.29 -52.04 56.26
N PRO A 614 -26.19 -52.79 56.92
CA PRO A 614 -26.65 -54.08 56.43
C PRO A 614 -27.57 -53.97 55.21
N MET A 615 -27.31 -54.81 54.20
CA MET A 615 -28.27 -55.13 53.13
C MET A 615 -29.05 -56.39 53.53
N VAL A 616 -30.38 -56.34 53.43
CA VAL A 616 -31.28 -57.44 53.81
C VAL A 616 -32.14 -57.94 52.65
N ASP A 617 -32.48 -59.23 52.66
CA ASP A 617 -33.42 -59.82 51.70
C ASP A 617 -34.90 -59.63 52.12
N VAL A 618 -35.82 -60.06 51.25
CA VAL A 618 -37.28 -60.07 51.49
C VAL A 618 -37.73 -60.83 52.75
N HIS A 619 -36.88 -61.69 53.33
CA HIS A 619 -37.15 -62.41 54.58
C HIS A 619 -36.49 -61.74 55.80
N GLY A 620 -35.84 -60.58 55.63
CA GLY A 620 -35.11 -59.87 56.67
C GLY A 620 -33.72 -60.46 56.99
N ARG A 621 -33.19 -61.37 56.15
CA ARG A 621 -31.87 -61.98 56.35
C ARG A 621 -30.79 -61.09 55.76
N ILE A 622 -29.71 -60.91 56.49
CA ILE A 622 -28.57 -60.09 56.04
C ILE A 622 -27.82 -60.84 54.93
N VAL A 623 -27.69 -60.21 53.76
CA VAL A 623 -27.02 -60.75 52.56
C VAL A 623 -25.67 -60.07 52.27
N GLY A 624 -25.45 -58.90 52.86
CA GLY A 624 -24.19 -58.18 52.78
C GLY A 624 -24.22 -56.91 53.62
N ALA A 625 -23.21 -56.08 53.44
CA ALA A 625 -23.17 -54.73 53.97
C ALA A 625 -22.46 -53.78 53.00
N GLU A 626 -22.69 -52.48 53.16
CA GLU A 626 -21.90 -51.42 52.55
C GLU A 626 -20.88 -50.87 53.54
N ALA A 627 -19.62 -50.71 53.12
CA ALA A 627 -18.55 -50.13 53.90
C ALA A 627 -18.52 -48.61 53.73
N LEU A 628 -18.97 -47.90 54.76
CA LEU A 628 -19.12 -46.45 54.76
C LEU A 628 -18.04 -45.82 55.65
N VAL A 629 -17.11 -45.10 55.03
CA VAL A 629 -16.01 -44.44 55.77
C VAL A 629 -16.53 -43.35 56.71
N ARG A 630 -15.84 -43.18 57.84
CA ARG A 630 -16.09 -42.15 58.86
C ARG A 630 -14.76 -41.59 59.33
N TRP A 631 -14.75 -40.30 59.66
CA TRP A 631 -13.54 -39.62 60.14
C TRP A 631 -13.81 -38.99 61.50
N GLN A 632 -13.15 -39.52 62.53
CA GLN A 632 -13.19 -39.06 63.91
C GLN A 632 -12.07 -38.03 64.11
N GLN A 633 -12.31 -36.77 63.73
CA GLN A 633 -11.32 -35.70 63.85
C GLN A 633 -11.27 -35.20 65.32
N PRO A 634 -10.10 -35.06 65.96
CA PRO A 634 -10.00 -34.84 67.42
C PRO A 634 -10.69 -33.57 67.99
N GLU A 635 -10.84 -32.51 67.19
CA GLU A 635 -11.38 -31.21 67.59
C GLU A 635 -12.83 -31.01 67.11
N ARG A 636 -13.19 -31.57 65.95
CA ARG A 636 -14.49 -31.44 65.28
C ARG A 636 -15.44 -32.60 65.60
N GLY A 637 -14.92 -33.73 66.08
CA GLY A 637 -15.66 -34.97 66.27
C GLY A 637 -15.87 -35.73 64.95
N LEU A 638 -17.00 -36.41 64.83
CA LEU A 638 -17.34 -37.21 63.65
C LEU A 638 -17.67 -36.31 62.45
N VAL A 639 -16.77 -36.28 61.46
CA VAL A 639 -16.95 -35.63 60.16
C VAL A 639 -17.55 -36.63 59.16
N MET A 640 -18.58 -36.21 58.42
CA MET A 640 -19.33 -37.09 57.52
C MET A 640 -18.73 -37.10 56.10
N PRO A 641 -18.86 -38.19 55.32
CA PRO A 641 -18.27 -38.29 53.98
C PRO A 641 -18.60 -37.13 53.03
N ALA A 642 -19.81 -36.58 53.11
CA ALA A 642 -20.23 -35.45 52.29
C ALA A 642 -19.34 -34.20 52.47
N ASP A 643 -18.73 -34.03 53.65
CA ASP A 643 -17.89 -32.87 53.96
C ASP A 643 -16.45 -33.04 53.44
N PHE A 644 -15.89 -34.25 53.49
CA PHE A 644 -14.46 -34.50 53.22
C PHE A 644 -14.15 -35.29 51.94
N ILE A 645 -15.09 -36.06 51.37
CA ILE A 645 -14.85 -36.80 50.11
C ILE A 645 -14.66 -35.85 48.92
N PRO A 646 -15.47 -34.79 48.70
CA PRO A 646 -15.22 -33.83 47.61
C PRO A 646 -13.86 -33.12 47.75
N LEU A 647 -13.44 -32.86 48.98
CA LEU A 647 -12.11 -32.33 49.28
C LEU A 647 -11.01 -33.35 48.94
N ALA A 648 -11.20 -34.61 49.30
CA ALA A 648 -10.26 -35.69 48.99
C ALA A 648 -10.13 -35.92 47.48
N GLU A 649 -11.23 -35.84 46.73
CA GLU A 649 -11.23 -35.99 45.27
C GLU A 649 -10.50 -34.85 44.56
N THR A 650 -10.72 -33.61 44.96
CA THR A 650 -10.07 -32.42 44.37
C THR A 650 -8.57 -32.39 44.69
N THR A 651 -8.20 -32.60 45.95
CA THR A 651 -6.80 -32.59 46.43
C THR A 651 -6.00 -33.84 46.02
N GLY A 652 -6.69 -34.95 45.72
CA GLY A 652 -6.08 -36.24 45.41
C GLY A 652 -5.84 -37.14 46.63
N LEU A 653 -6.22 -36.70 47.84
CA LEU A 653 -6.23 -37.53 49.04
C LEU A 653 -7.23 -38.71 48.95
N ILE A 654 -8.15 -38.72 47.98
CA ILE A 654 -9.03 -39.86 47.69
C ILE A 654 -8.23 -41.13 47.35
N LEU A 655 -7.04 -41.00 46.74
CA LEU A 655 -6.20 -42.15 46.37
C LEU A 655 -5.62 -42.89 47.60
N PRO A 656 -4.92 -42.22 48.55
CA PRO A 656 -4.49 -42.87 49.79
C PRO A 656 -5.68 -43.30 50.67
N LEU A 657 -6.78 -42.54 50.68
CA LEU A 657 -8.00 -42.88 51.42
C LEU A 657 -8.64 -44.17 50.91
N GLY A 658 -8.95 -44.26 49.61
CA GLY A 658 -9.56 -45.44 49.00
C GLY A 658 -8.70 -46.69 49.13
N LYS A 659 -7.37 -46.54 49.05
CA LYS A 659 -6.42 -47.62 49.34
C LYS A 659 -6.47 -48.11 50.80
N TRP A 660 -6.67 -47.20 51.76
CA TRP A 660 -6.90 -47.55 53.17
C TRP A 660 -8.26 -48.27 53.32
N VAL A 661 -9.34 -47.71 52.77
CA VAL A 661 -10.70 -48.30 52.79
C VAL A 661 -10.69 -49.71 52.21
N LEU A 662 -10.15 -49.91 51.00
CA LEU A 662 -10.04 -51.21 50.35
C LEU A 662 -9.22 -52.21 51.18
N SER A 663 -8.12 -51.79 51.81
CA SER A 663 -7.34 -52.67 52.66
C SER A 663 -8.09 -53.07 53.93
N THR A 664 -8.83 -52.15 54.56
CA THR A 664 -9.61 -52.41 55.77
C THR A 664 -10.83 -53.30 55.45
N ALA A 665 -11.56 -53.01 54.37
CA ALA A 665 -12.67 -53.83 53.88
C ALA A 665 -12.22 -55.26 53.50
N CYS A 666 -11.09 -55.40 52.81
CA CYS A 666 -10.51 -56.71 52.51
C CYS A 666 -10.10 -57.48 53.78
N ASN A 667 -9.54 -56.80 54.78
CA ASN A 667 -9.26 -57.45 56.08
C ASN A 667 -10.56 -57.89 56.78
N GLN A 668 -11.62 -57.09 56.72
CA GLN A 668 -12.91 -57.43 57.33
C GLN A 668 -13.57 -58.65 56.67
N LEU A 669 -13.56 -58.71 55.34
CA LEU A 669 -14.03 -59.88 54.59
C LEU A 669 -13.27 -61.16 54.94
N ALA A 670 -11.95 -61.07 55.17
CA ALA A 670 -11.15 -62.21 55.58
C ALA A 670 -11.49 -62.68 57.01
N GLN A 671 -11.87 -61.77 57.91
CA GLN A 671 -12.37 -62.13 59.25
C GLN A 671 -13.75 -62.76 59.18
N TRP A 672 -14.70 -62.16 58.46
CA TRP A 672 -16.05 -62.72 58.27
C TRP A 672 -16.04 -64.11 57.63
N ALA A 673 -15.06 -64.42 56.77
CA ALA A 673 -14.88 -65.75 56.19
C ALA A 673 -14.56 -66.85 57.23
N LEU A 674 -14.11 -66.49 58.44
CA LEU A 674 -13.88 -67.43 59.54
C LEU A 674 -15.15 -67.68 60.38
N GLU A 675 -16.14 -66.79 60.31
CA GLU A 675 -17.37 -66.86 61.10
C GLU A 675 -18.52 -67.47 60.29
N PRO A 676 -19.09 -68.64 60.68
CA PRO A 676 -20.10 -69.33 59.88
C PRO A 676 -21.37 -68.53 59.56
N LEU A 677 -21.74 -67.57 60.43
CA LEU A 677 -22.88 -66.68 60.25
C LEU A 677 -22.60 -65.49 59.30
N MET A 678 -21.33 -65.28 58.91
CA MET A 678 -20.88 -64.12 58.13
C MET A 678 -20.15 -64.50 56.84
N ALA A 679 -19.66 -65.74 56.71
CA ALA A 679 -18.89 -66.21 55.54
C ALA A 679 -19.64 -66.16 54.19
N HIS A 680 -20.97 -66.00 54.21
CA HIS A 680 -21.78 -65.78 53.01
C HIS A 680 -21.96 -64.31 52.63
N LEU A 681 -21.68 -63.37 53.55
CA LEU A 681 -21.93 -61.94 53.35
C LEU A 681 -21.00 -61.36 52.28
N THR A 682 -21.56 -60.45 51.49
CA THR A 682 -20.77 -59.60 50.58
C THR A 682 -20.54 -58.22 51.20
N LEU A 683 -19.41 -57.58 50.91
CA LEU A 683 -19.08 -56.23 51.35
C LEU A 683 -18.91 -55.34 50.12
N ALA A 684 -19.75 -54.31 50.03
CA ALA A 684 -19.63 -53.26 49.04
C ALA A 684 -18.66 -52.17 49.52
N VAL A 685 -17.89 -51.61 48.58
CA VAL A 685 -16.95 -50.52 48.81
C VAL A 685 -17.08 -49.52 47.67
N ASN A 686 -17.38 -48.27 48.00
CA ASN A 686 -17.43 -47.17 47.05
C ASN A 686 -16.04 -46.84 46.49
N VAL A 687 -15.97 -46.58 45.17
CA VAL A 687 -14.73 -46.25 44.45
C VAL A 687 -14.95 -45.00 43.61
N SER A 688 -14.12 -43.97 43.81
CA SER A 688 -14.20 -42.74 43.03
C SER A 688 -13.80 -42.93 41.57
N ALA A 689 -14.31 -42.06 40.69
CA ALA A 689 -13.87 -41.97 39.31
C ALA A 689 -12.35 -41.70 39.20
N ARG A 690 -11.72 -41.08 40.20
CA ARG A 690 -10.29 -40.78 40.20
C ARG A 690 -9.46 -42.03 40.48
N GLU A 691 -9.83 -42.84 41.45
CA GLU A 691 -9.16 -44.12 41.76
C GLU A 691 -9.21 -45.10 40.58
N LEU A 692 -10.38 -45.32 39.99
CA LEU A 692 -10.55 -46.28 38.90
C LEU A 692 -9.74 -45.90 37.64
N ARG A 693 -9.44 -44.61 37.48
CA ARG A 693 -8.57 -44.10 36.41
C ARG A 693 -7.08 -44.29 36.68
N GLU A 694 -6.64 -44.57 37.91
CA GLU A 694 -5.22 -44.83 38.19
C GLU A 694 -4.72 -46.07 37.42
N PRO A 695 -3.51 -46.04 36.81
CA PRO A 695 -3.01 -47.14 36.01
C PRO A 695 -2.78 -48.44 36.79
N ASP A 696 -2.52 -48.35 38.10
CA ASP A 696 -2.21 -49.50 38.96
C ASP A 696 -3.39 -49.98 39.81
N PHE A 697 -4.59 -49.41 39.66
CA PHE A 697 -5.76 -49.71 40.49
C PHE A 697 -6.07 -51.22 40.59
N VAL A 698 -6.06 -51.92 39.45
CA VAL A 698 -6.27 -53.39 39.40
C VAL A 698 -5.22 -54.13 40.25
N ALA A 699 -3.96 -53.71 40.17
CA ALA A 699 -2.87 -54.28 40.95
C ALA A 699 -2.98 -53.92 42.45
N GLN A 700 -3.53 -52.76 42.80
CA GLN A 700 -3.80 -52.38 44.19
C GLN A 700 -4.89 -53.28 44.81
N VAL A 701 -6.03 -53.47 44.14
CA VAL A 701 -7.13 -54.35 44.60
C VAL A 701 -6.64 -55.80 44.70
N ALA A 702 -5.97 -56.33 43.68
CA ALA A 702 -5.39 -57.68 43.69
C ALA A 702 -4.41 -57.89 44.87
N LYS A 703 -3.62 -56.86 45.20
CA LYS A 703 -2.70 -56.86 46.34
C LYS A 703 -3.42 -56.82 47.69
N ALA A 704 -4.53 -56.08 47.81
CA ALA A 704 -5.34 -56.02 49.03
C ALA A 704 -6.00 -57.38 49.34
N LEU A 705 -6.65 -57.98 48.33
CA LEU A 705 -7.23 -59.32 48.41
C LEU A 705 -6.18 -60.37 48.77
N LYS A 706 -5.04 -60.38 48.07
CA LYS A 706 -3.94 -61.34 48.35
C LYS A 706 -3.30 -61.16 49.73
N ARG A 707 -3.26 -59.94 50.27
CA ARG A 707 -2.67 -59.65 51.60
C ARG A 707 -3.59 -60.06 52.74
N SER A 708 -4.89 -59.83 52.59
CA SER A 708 -5.90 -60.18 53.61
C SER A 708 -6.29 -61.67 53.58
N GLY A 709 -6.27 -62.29 52.40
CA GLY A 709 -6.83 -63.62 52.19
C GLY A 709 -8.34 -63.62 51.91
N ALA A 710 -8.96 -62.44 51.70
CA ALA A 710 -10.39 -62.34 51.38
C ALA A 710 -10.74 -63.04 50.06
N LEU A 711 -11.91 -63.68 50.05
CA LEU A 711 -12.51 -64.22 48.84
C LEU A 711 -13.00 -63.08 47.95
N ALA A 712 -12.40 -62.92 46.76
CA ALA A 712 -12.75 -61.86 45.81
C ALA A 712 -14.26 -61.81 45.49
N GLN A 713 -14.92 -62.97 45.43
CA GLN A 713 -16.37 -63.14 45.22
C GLN A 713 -17.25 -62.51 46.32
N ARG A 714 -16.67 -62.08 47.44
CA ARG A 714 -17.35 -61.36 48.51
C ARG A 714 -17.10 -59.85 48.49
N LEU A 715 -16.09 -59.38 47.75
CA LEU A 715 -15.85 -57.96 47.53
C LEU A 715 -16.70 -57.48 46.35
N ARG A 716 -17.44 -56.40 46.56
CA ARG A 716 -18.14 -55.66 45.52
C ARG A 716 -17.62 -54.23 45.50
N LEU A 717 -17.35 -53.72 44.29
CA LEU A 717 -16.98 -52.32 44.10
C LEU A 717 -18.21 -51.55 43.59
N GLU A 718 -18.51 -50.44 44.25
CA GLU A 718 -19.61 -49.52 43.91
C GLU A 718 -19.07 -48.30 43.17
N LEU A 719 -19.78 -47.92 42.11
CA LEU A 719 -19.42 -46.88 41.16
C LEU A 719 -20.64 -46.02 40.91
N THR A 720 -20.56 -44.71 41.10
CA THR A 720 -21.67 -43.82 40.77
C THR A 720 -21.86 -43.72 39.25
N GLU A 721 -23.09 -43.41 38.82
CA GLU A 721 -23.43 -43.26 37.41
C GLU A 721 -22.53 -42.24 36.66
N THR A 722 -22.11 -41.17 37.36
CA THR A 722 -21.26 -40.09 36.82
C THR A 722 -19.84 -40.54 36.45
N VAL A 723 -19.34 -41.65 36.99
CA VAL A 723 -18.04 -42.25 36.62
C VAL A 723 -18.01 -42.62 35.13
N LEU A 724 -19.17 -42.91 34.54
CA LEU A 724 -19.31 -43.44 33.17
C LEU A 724 -19.30 -42.37 32.06
N VAL A 725 -19.04 -41.09 32.38
CA VAL A 725 -19.11 -40.00 31.39
C VAL A 725 -17.78 -39.82 30.61
N HIS A 726 -16.64 -40.28 31.13
CA HIS A 726 -15.32 -40.03 30.55
C HIS A 726 -14.39 -41.26 30.55
N ARG A 727 -13.85 -41.61 29.37
CA ARG A 727 -12.90 -42.73 29.15
C ARG A 727 -13.41 -44.11 29.57
N VAL A 728 -14.69 -44.39 29.29
CA VAL A 728 -15.38 -45.65 29.62
C VAL A 728 -14.63 -46.91 29.13
N GLU A 729 -13.92 -46.82 28.01
CA GLU A 729 -13.18 -47.94 27.41
C GLU A 729 -12.03 -48.45 28.31
N ASP A 730 -11.26 -47.54 28.94
CA ASP A 730 -10.22 -47.90 29.92
C ASP A 730 -10.82 -48.50 31.20
N ILE A 731 -11.97 -47.96 31.62
CA ILE A 731 -12.72 -48.42 32.78
C ILE A 731 -13.24 -49.86 32.56
N ILE A 732 -13.86 -50.15 31.40
CA ILE A 732 -14.35 -51.50 31.07
C ILE A 732 -13.23 -52.53 31.14
N VAL A 733 -12.05 -52.25 30.57
CA VAL A 733 -10.90 -53.18 30.59
C VAL A 733 -10.48 -53.50 32.03
N LYS A 734 -10.34 -52.49 32.90
CA LYS A 734 -9.99 -52.68 34.32
C LYS A 734 -11.06 -53.44 35.10
N MET A 735 -12.34 -53.18 34.81
CA MET A 735 -13.44 -53.91 35.43
C MET A 735 -13.44 -55.39 35.00
N ASP A 736 -13.21 -55.70 33.72
CA ASP A 736 -13.11 -57.09 33.23
C ASP A 736 -11.91 -57.83 33.84
N GLU A 737 -10.76 -57.17 34.03
CA GLU A 737 -9.61 -57.75 34.74
C GLU A 737 -9.94 -58.08 36.21
N LEU A 738 -10.61 -57.16 36.91
CA LEU A 738 -11.06 -57.39 38.30
C LEU A 738 -12.16 -58.46 38.40
N ARG A 739 -13.06 -58.54 37.41
CA ARG A 739 -14.07 -59.60 37.33
C ARG A 739 -13.43 -60.97 37.14
N GLN A 740 -12.33 -61.08 36.38
CA GLN A 740 -11.57 -62.33 36.25
C GLN A 740 -10.91 -62.78 37.56
N LEU A 741 -10.59 -61.85 38.47
CA LEU A 741 -10.19 -62.19 39.85
C LEU A 741 -11.37 -62.64 40.72
N GLY A 742 -12.60 -62.37 40.28
CA GLY A 742 -13.85 -62.71 40.97
C GLY A 742 -14.49 -61.54 41.74
N VAL A 743 -13.99 -60.31 41.59
CA VAL A 743 -14.59 -59.11 42.21
C VAL A 743 -15.90 -58.77 41.49
N GLY A 744 -16.95 -58.47 42.27
CA GLY A 744 -18.24 -58.06 41.73
C GLY A 744 -18.36 -56.54 41.57
N PHE A 745 -19.31 -56.09 40.75
CA PHE A 745 -19.57 -54.66 40.53
C PHE A 745 -21.04 -54.29 40.72
N SER A 746 -21.26 -53.12 41.31
CA SER A 746 -22.56 -52.46 41.42
C SER A 746 -22.49 -51.05 40.84
N LEU A 747 -23.61 -50.59 40.26
CA LEU A 747 -23.80 -49.21 39.85
C LEU A 747 -24.71 -48.50 40.85
N ASP A 748 -24.21 -47.40 41.37
CA ASP A 748 -24.77 -46.59 42.44
C ASP A 748 -25.43 -45.31 41.90
N ASP A 749 -26.31 -44.68 42.70
CA ASP A 749 -27.10 -43.47 42.36
C ASP A 749 -27.89 -43.56 41.02
N PHE A 750 -28.27 -44.78 40.58
CA PHE A 750 -28.73 -44.99 39.21
C PHE A 750 -30.08 -44.32 38.91
N GLY A 751 -30.09 -43.48 37.87
CA GLY A 751 -31.26 -42.72 37.42
C GLY A 751 -31.13 -41.21 37.67
N THR A 752 -30.13 -40.77 38.43
CA THR A 752 -29.82 -39.35 38.66
C THR A 752 -28.99 -38.73 37.53
N GLY A 753 -28.33 -39.55 36.70
CA GLY A 753 -27.41 -39.13 35.65
C GLY A 753 -27.94 -39.24 34.21
N TYR A 754 -27.01 -39.12 33.26
CA TYR A 754 -27.26 -39.21 31.81
C TYR A 754 -26.65 -40.50 31.20
N SER A 755 -26.94 -41.67 31.76
CA SER A 755 -26.49 -42.95 31.19
C SER A 755 -27.07 -43.23 29.81
N SER A 756 -26.18 -43.41 28.83
CA SER A 756 -26.55 -44.14 27.62
C SER A 756 -26.66 -45.63 27.94
N LEU A 757 -27.86 -46.19 27.75
CA LEU A 757 -28.14 -47.64 27.84
C LEU A 757 -27.18 -48.51 27.01
N SER A 758 -26.51 -47.92 26.01
CA SER A 758 -25.44 -48.59 25.24
C SER A 758 -24.23 -49.00 26.08
N TYR A 759 -23.83 -48.17 27.05
CA TYR A 759 -22.69 -48.44 27.93
C TYR A 759 -23.08 -49.36 29.08
N LEU A 760 -24.27 -49.19 29.66
CA LEU A 760 -24.79 -50.07 30.71
C LEU A 760 -24.79 -51.55 30.29
N LYS A 761 -25.05 -51.83 29.01
CA LYS A 761 -25.00 -53.18 28.43
C LYS A 761 -23.57 -53.75 28.27
N GLN A 762 -22.54 -52.89 28.22
CA GLN A 762 -21.15 -53.29 28.01
C GLN A 762 -20.38 -53.48 29.32
N LEU A 763 -20.80 -52.82 30.40
CA LEU A 763 -20.15 -52.89 31.70
C LEU A 763 -20.38 -54.27 32.36
N PRO A 764 -19.37 -54.87 32.99
CA PRO A 764 -19.48 -56.16 33.68
C PRO A 764 -20.12 -56.02 35.08
N LEU A 765 -21.28 -55.36 35.15
CA LEU A 765 -22.06 -55.19 36.38
C LEU A 765 -22.72 -56.52 36.79
N ASP A 766 -22.98 -56.65 38.10
CA ASP A 766 -23.81 -57.72 38.66
C ASP A 766 -25.07 -57.17 39.35
N LEU A 767 -25.07 -55.87 39.71
CA LEU A 767 -26.07 -55.25 40.57
C LEU A 767 -26.32 -53.77 40.17
N LEU A 768 -27.55 -53.30 40.32
CA LEU A 768 -27.94 -51.89 40.25
C LEU A 768 -28.56 -51.48 41.60
N LYS A 769 -28.20 -50.32 42.14
CA LYS A 769 -28.87 -49.73 43.30
C LYS A 769 -29.86 -48.65 42.82
N ILE A 770 -31.04 -48.59 43.42
CA ILE A 770 -32.02 -47.52 43.21
C ILE A 770 -31.74 -46.43 44.25
N ASP A 771 -31.38 -45.25 43.76
CA ASP A 771 -31.08 -44.04 44.54
C ASP A 771 -32.19 -43.71 45.55
N HIS A 772 -31.79 -43.26 46.75
CA HIS A 772 -32.70 -42.88 47.85
C HIS A 772 -33.76 -41.87 47.42
N SER A 773 -33.43 -40.91 46.56
CA SER A 773 -34.38 -39.88 46.10
C SER A 773 -35.63 -40.49 45.47
N PHE A 774 -35.48 -41.52 44.63
CA PHE A 774 -36.61 -42.22 44.02
C PHE A 774 -37.34 -43.17 44.99
N VAL A 775 -36.67 -43.64 46.05
CA VAL A 775 -37.28 -44.51 47.08
C VAL A 775 -38.05 -43.70 48.13
N ARG A 776 -37.54 -42.52 48.51
CA ARG A 776 -38.09 -41.65 49.55
C ARG A 776 -39.54 -41.30 49.25
N ASP A 777 -39.79 -40.77 48.05
CA ASP A 777 -41.10 -40.26 47.64
C ASP A 777 -41.92 -41.24 46.77
N VAL A 778 -41.48 -42.51 46.66
CA VAL A 778 -42.05 -43.56 45.79
C VAL A 778 -43.54 -43.86 45.98
N LEU A 779 -44.11 -43.51 47.14
CA LEU A 779 -45.53 -43.68 47.45
C LEU A 779 -46.39 -42.44 47.10
N ASN A 780 -45.74 -41.30 46.93
CA ASN A 780 -46.36 -39.97 46.82
C ASN A 780 -46.19 -39.36 45.42
N ASP A 781 -45.03 -39.53 44.78
CA ASP A 781 -44.77 -39.07 43.41
C ASP A 781 -44.95 -40.22 42.40
N PRO A 782 -45.92 -40.12 41.47
CA PRO A 782 -46.09 -41.08 40.38
C PRO A 782 -44.87 -41.22 39.46
N ASN A 783 -44.03 -40.19 39.35
CA ASN A 783 -42.81 -40.18 38.54
C ASN A 783 -41.72 -41.04 39.17
N ASP A 784 -41.41 -40.85 40.45
CA ASP A 784 -40.41 -41.66 41.18
C ASP A 784 -40.85 -43.12 41.24
N ALA A 785 -42.15 -43.36 41.48
CA ALA A 785 -42.74 -44.69 41.38
C ALA A 785 -42.57 -45.32 39.98
N ALA A 786 -42.61 -44.52 38.91
CA ALA A 786 -42.37 -45.00 37.54
C ALA A 786 -40.88 -45.26 37.26
N ILE A 787 -39.98 -44.40 37.74
CA ILE A 787 -38.53 -44.58 37.65
C ILE A 787 -38.11 -45.86 38.37
N ALA A 788 -38.53 -46.07 39.62
CA ALA A 788 -38.25 -47.29 40.37
C ALA A 788 -38.73 -48.56 39.63
N ARG A 789 -39.96 -48.55 39.08
CA ARG A 789 -40.47 -49.65 38.22
C ARG A 789 -39.62 -49.87 36.98
N THR A 790 -39.14 -48.81 36.34
CA THR A 790 -38.28 -48.89 35.15
C THR A 790 -36.91 -49.48 35.50
N ILE A 791 -36.29 -49.08 36.61
CA ILE A 791 -34.99 -49.61 37.05
C ILE A 791 -35.08 -51.11 37.36
N VAL A 792 -36.12 -51.53 38.10
CA VAL A 792 -36.36 -52.96 38.38
C VAL A 792 -36.60 -53.77 37.09
N GLY A 793 -37.38 -53.21 36.15
CA GLY A 793 -37.60 -53.82 34.84
C GLY A 793 -36.34 -53.91 33.98
N LEU A 794 -35.44 -52.92 34.08
CA LEU A 794 -34.16 -52.88 33.37
C LEU A 794 -33.17 -53.91 33.95
N GLY A 795 -33.01 -53.95 35.27
CA GLY A 795 -32.16 -54.94 35.94
C GLY A 795 -32.55 -56.37 35.58
N LYS A 796 -33.85 -56.69 35.65
CA LYS A 796 -34.41 -57.98 35.21
C LYS A 796 -34.14 -58.29 33.73
N SER A 797 -34.14 -57.28 32.86
CA SER A 797 -33.92 -57.43 31.42
C SER A 797 -32.44 -57.60 31.05
N LEU A 798 -31.52 -57.08 31.88
CA LEU A 798 -30.06 -57.22 31.74
C LEU A 798 -29.48 -58.39 32.54
N GLY A 799 -30.26 -59.02 33.42
CA GLY A 799 -29.81 -60.09 34.31
C GLY A 799 -29.07 -59.60 35.56
N LEU A 800 -29.26 -58.34 35.93
CA LEU A 800 -28.64 -57.69 37.09
C LEU A 800 -29.55 -57.82 38.31
N ALA A 801 -28.95 -57.99 39.50
CA ALA A 801 -29.66 -57.83 40.76
C ALA A 801 -30.06 -56.36 40.97
N VAL A 802 -31.12 -56.10 41.74
CA VAL A 802 -31.56 -54.74 42.05
C VAL A 802 -31.76 -54.58 43.55
N VAL A 803 -31.08 -53.60 44.14
CA VAL A 803 -31.19 -53.18 45.54
C VAL A 803 -31.91 -51.83 45.59
N ALA A 804 -32.72 -51.59 46.62
CA ALA A 804 -33.28 -50.27 46.89
C ALA A 804 -32.64 -49.66 48.14
N GLU A 805 -32.19 -48.41 48.03
CA GLU A 805 -31.54 -47.68 49.11
C GLU A 805 -32.45 -46.71 49.84
N GLY A 806 -32.04 -46.34 51.06
CA GLY A 806 -32.78 -45.41 51.91
C GLY A 806 -34.23 -45.85 52.14
N VAL A 807 -34.48 -47.16 52.25
CA VAL A 807 -35.78 -47.68 52.67
C VAL A 807 -35.97 -47.35 54.15
N GLU A 808 -36.91 -46.44 54.45
CA GLU A 808 -37.17 -45.92 55.80
C GLU A 808 -38.46 -46.49 56.41
N THR A 809 -39.40 -46.98 55.58
CA THR A 809 -40.73 -47.43 56.00
C THR A 809 -41.13 -48.78 55.43
N LEU A 810 -41.93 -49.54 56.18
CA LEU A 810 -42.51 -50.81 55.70
C LEU A 810 -43.33 -50.62 54.41
N ALA A 811 -44.00 -49.49 54.24
CA ALA A 811 -44.80 -49.22 53.04
C ALA A 811 -43.93 -49.03 51.77
N GLN A 812 -42.76 -48.39 51.88
CA GLN A 812 -41.78 -48.33 50.78
C GLN A 812 -41.27 -49.75 50.44
N ARG A 813 -40.89 -50.54 51.45
CA ARG A 813 -40.47 -51.94 51.27
C ARG A 813 -41.53 -52.78 50.55
N ASP A 814 -42.78 -52.66 50.95
CA ASP A 814 -43.88 -53.45 50.39
C ASP A 814 -44.15 -53.07 48.92
N PHE A 815 -44.13 -51.77 48.60
CA PHE A 815 -44.17 -51.32 47.20
C PHE A 815 -43.00 -51.85 46.37
N LEU A 816 -41.77 -51.83 46.92
CA LEU A 816 -40.57 -52.33 46.25
C LEU A 816 -40.65 -53.85 45.99
N ALA A 817 -41.19 -54.61 46.94
CA ALA A 817 -41.46 -56.04 46.81
C ALA A 817 -42.49 -56.32 45.70
N ASP A 818 -43.59 -55.55 45.65
CA ASP A 818 -44.65 -55.69 44.64
C ASP A 818 -44.14 -55.45 43.20
N ILE A 819 -43.18 -54.54 43.01
CA ILE A 819 -42.56 -54.29 41.70
C ILE A 819 -41.41 -55.25 41.37
N GLY A 820 -40.97 -56.08 42.32
CA GLY A 820 -39.99 -57.14 42.13
C GLY A 820 -38.55 -56.85 42.58
N CYS A 821 -38.33 -55.83 43.42
CA CYS A 821 -37.07 -55.62 44.13
C CYS A 821 -37.13 -56.37 45.47
N PHE A 822 -36.11 -57.17 45.80
CA PHE A 822 -36.12 -58.09 46.94
C PHE A 822 -34.91 -57.97 47.88
N VAL A 823 -34.09 -56.93 47.70
CA VAL A 823 -32.95 -56.60 48.55
C VAL A 823 -33.02 -55.11 48.89
N TYR A 824 -32.85 -54.79 50.16
CA TYR A 824 -33.10 -53.45 50.69
C TYR A 824 -31.97 -52.99 51.61
N GLN A 825 -31.74 -51.69 51.62
CA GLN A 825 -30.83 -50.98 52.52
C GLN A 825 -31.51 -49.69 52.99
N GLY A 826 -31.28 -49.30 54.25
CA GLY A 826 -31.84 -48.07 54.81
C GLY A 826 -32.22 -48.15 56.29
N PHE A 827 -32.63 -47.01 56.84
CA PHE A 827 -32.90 -46.82 58.26
C PHE A 827 -34.09 -47.62 58.81
N LEU A 828 -34.93 -48.21 57.95
CA LEU A 828 -35.93 -49.20 58.37
C LEU A 828 -35.30 -50.41 59.08
N PHE A 829 -34.08 -50.78 58.70
CA PHE A 829 -33.39 -51.98 59.18
C PHE A 829 -32.29 -51.62 60.18
N ALA A 830 -31.38 -50.73 59.79
CA ALA A 830 -30.38 -50.13 60.66
C ALA A 830 -29.68 -48.92 60.03
N ASP A 831 -29.19 -48.04 60.90
CA ASP A 831 -28.16 -47.06 60.56
C ASP A 831 -26.81 -47.74 60.26
N PRO A 832 -25.89 -47.09 59.52
CA PRO A 832 -24.49 -47.49 59.47
C PRO A 832 -23.89 -47.51 60.87
N MET A 833 -23.21 -48.60 61.23
CA MET A 833 -22.68 -48.81 62.60
C MET A 833 -21.23 -49.31 62.63
N PRO A 834 -20.46 -49.08 63.72
CA PRO A 834 -19.13 -49.69 63.90
C PRO A 834 -19.15 -51.21 63.81
N ILE A 835 -17.99 -51.82 63.53
CA ILE A 835 -17.88 -53.27 63.29
C ILE A 835 -18.38 -54.12 64.48
N ASP A 836 -18.13 -53.71 65.72
CA ASP A 836 -18.57 -54.47 66.91
C ASP A 836 -20.10 -54.49 67.04
N ASP A 837 -20.75 -53.35 66.78
CA ASP A 837 -22.20 -53.25 66.74
C ASP A 837 -22.80 -54.05 65.57
N PHE A 838 -22.14 -54.04 64.41
CA PHE A 838 -22.55 -54.82 63.24
C PHE A 838 -22.50 -56.32 63.53
N ASN A 839 -21.40 -56.80 64.13
CA ASN A 839 -21.25 -58.19 64.53
C ASN A 839 -22.34 -58.59 65.54
N ALA A 840 -22.66 -57.73 66.51
CA ALA A 840 -23.74 -57.93 67.48
C ALA A 840 -25.14 -57.85 66.84
N PHE A 841 -25.33 -57.07 65.78
CA PHE A 841 -26.56 -57.00 64.99
C PHE A 841 -26.78 -58.29 64.20
N VAL A 842 -25.77 -58.77 63.47
CA VAL A 842 -25.82 -60.05 62.74
C VAL A 842 -26.09 -61.23 63.68
N ALA A 843 -25.42 -61.28 64.84
CA ALA A 843 -25.64 -62.34 65.83
C ALA A 843 -27.08 -62.37 66.38
N ARG A 844 -27.73 -61.21 66.52
CA ARG A 844 -29.15 -61.12 66.90
C ARG A 844 -30.09 -61.54 65.76
N ALA A 845 -29.80 -61.13 64.54
CA ALA A 845 -30.60 -61.47 63.36
C ALA A 845 -30.52 -62.96 62.97
N GLY A 846 -29.37 -63.60 63.19
CA GLY A 846 -29.16 -65.04 62.96
C GLY A 846 -29.62 -65.96 64.09
N GLY A 847 -30.22 -65.41 65.16
CA GLY A 847 -30.67 -66.15 66.35
C GLY A 847 -32.17 -66.48 66.40
N LEU A 848 -32.86 -66.49 65.24
CA LEU A 848 -34.29 -66.78 65.08
C LEU A 848 -34.54 -68.14 64.41
#